data_AF-A0A7J9C715-F1
#
_entry.id   AF-A0A7J9C715-F1
#
_cell.length_a   1.000
_cell.length_b   1.000
_cell.length_c   1.000
_cell.angle_alpha   90.00
_cell.angle_beta   90.00
_cell.angle_gamma   90.00
#
_symmetry.space_group_name_H-M   'P 1'
#
loop_
_entity.id
_entity.type
_entity.pdbx_description
1 polymer ?
#
loop_
_entity_poly.entity_id
_entity_poly.type
_entity_poly.pdbx_seq_one_letter_code
_entity_poly.pdbx_strand_id
1 'polypeptide(L)'
;MGNRVQTIKSSKANFPIYLIRLTGYFSSPLLPSNKKFSSRIPVGCKLKHPILFIGSHGLFSNVHPPFAAKSFHFSTVVQPFAKMSQRDSYRLYTQFYDVIDLLKSSTARPSLVTATIAHCLAIKIGALAHLPACTSLLTAYSRAKYFISALALFDEFCDRDVILWNAMINAAVENKSYNVAMQFFVEMTEVGVAFDSTTLLLIVSALSHMKYLKHGKSFHCLSIKVGMLGDCSLCNALLDMYAKCGDLTSSQSMFTWMDCRDVISWNSMVNGFLYNGHPGKSFWCFREMISLGIRVDSMSLSCAISASAALEELSSGQTIHAWGIKQGYNFDISCSNSLISLYSESGDIEASKSVFKEMVLKDVISWNAMIGGFASNGMILETFDMLYKMQLTGYAQPDVATLFTIISLCAEWMLLREGKTVHGFTIRRQMISDLWVINSLLDMYSKCNCIIKAELLFNAIPKRDLVSWNVMISGYSRNGYSKEAQSLFKTLTHQCLQLSFSTVLAGISSCISLDSLQFGKSIHCWEIKAGLSSNILMVNSLVHMYINFGDLSAAFMLFDTISAEEDIACWNTIIAGCKNNGHFREALATFNWMRQVMDVMCDSITLVNVISACGNLLLIYEGKSLHGLAIKTFVGSETRVQNALITMYGRCGHTKSARSVFDFCSSRNLCSWNCMISAFSQNKEGRRALELFHFLEFEPNEITIVALLSACNQLGLLRQGKQIHGHVLRIGIFENSFISAALVDMYSNCGQLDLGWQIFTRSKDKSIAVWNSMISAYGYHGNGQMAIQLFHKMCDSGIRPSKSSFVSLLSACSHSGLVNEGLWYYRVMLEEYGVEAVTEHQVCVVDMLGRAGKLEEAYEFIKQIPGEAGVGVWGALLSACNYHGNMEMGREVAEHLFGLEPENVVGYYISLANLYVSVGGWKDAMEFRQIIQHKNLKKLPAYSINIDAASSSASAWK
;
A
#
# COMPACT_ATOMS: atom_id res chain seq x y z
N MET A 1 -46.23 48.59 1.39
CA MET A 1 -45.94 49.24 2.69
C MET A 1 -44.86 48.42 3.37
N GLY A 2 -43.67 48.88 3.75
CA GLY A 2 -43.05 50.19 3.81
C GLY A 2 -41.85 50.05 4.75
N ASN A 3 -40.63 50.12 4.19
CA ASN A 3 -39.28 50.26 4.76
C ASN A 3 -39.06 50.26 6.29
N ARG A 4 -38.01 49.53 6.73
CA ARG A 4 -36.81 50.14 7.34
C ARG A 4 -35.57 49.23 7.33
N VAL A 5 -34.46 49.88 7.01
CA VAL A 5 -33.07 49.41 6.86
C VAL A 5 -32.40 49.19 8.22
N GLN A 6 -31.53 48.17 8.37
CA GLN A 6 -30.32 48.24 9.21
C GLN A 6 -29.33 47.08 8.96
N THR A 7 -28.22 47.43 8.29
CA THR A 7 -26.81 47.04 8.55
C THR A 7 -26.50 45.71 9.25
N ILE A 8 -25.84 44.81 8.51
CA ILE A 8 -25.12 43.63 8.98
C ILE A 8 -23.74 44.06 9.53
N LYS A 9 -23.48 43.79 10.81
CA LYS A 9 -22.12 43.74 11.40
C LYS A 9 -21.92 42.40 12.10
N SER A 10 -20.82 41.76 11.73
CA SER A 10 -20.16 40.56 12.26
C SER A 10 -20.45 40.17 13.72
N SER A 11 -20.97 38.95 13.92
CA SER A 11 -20.86 38.21 15.18
C SER A 11 -19.75 37.15 15.07
N LYS A 12 -18.80 37.23 16.00
CA LYS A 12 -17.83 36.18 16.31
C LYS A 12 -18.59 34.94 16.80
N ALA A 13 -18.28 33.77 16.24
CA ALA A 13 -18.71 32.49 16.79
C ALA A 13 -17.55 31.85 17.57
N ASN A 14 -17.84 31.56 18.83
CA ASN A 14 -16.99 30.92 19.84
C ASN A 14 -16.73 29.44 19.50
N PHE A 15 -15.52 28.95 19.77
CA PHE A 15 -15.25 27.53 20.01
C PHE A 15 -15.11 27.28 21.52
N PRO A 16 -15.69 26.19 22.07
CA PRO A 16 -15.76 25.95 23.50
C PRO A 16 -14.48 25.30 24.05
N ILE A 17 -14.01 25.86 25.17
CA ILE A 17 -13.00 25.26 26.04
C ILE A 17 -13.75 24.33 27.01
N TYR A 18 -13.46 23.04 26.97
CA TYR A 18 -13.77 22.12 28.07
C TYR A 18 -12.49 21.67 28.75
N LEU A 19 -12.50 21.80 30.08
CA LEU A 19 -11.41 21.65 31.03
C LEU A 19 -11.90 20.65 32.08
N ILE A 20 -11.23 19.51 32.25
CA ILE A 20 -11.16 18.63 33.45
C ILE A 20 -9.83 17.87 33.30
N ARG A 21 -8.75 18.29 33.98
CA ARG A 21 -8.24 17.80 35.28
C ARG A 21 -7.90 16.30 35.32
N LEU A 22 -6.60 16.00 35.29
CA LEU A 22 -5.98 14.99 36.16
C LEU A 22 -4.62 15.52 36.63
N THR A 23 -4.64 16.11 37.83
CA THR A 23 -3.47 16.30 38.69
C THR A 23 -3.26 15.03 39.50
N GLY A 24 -2.04 14.50 39.54
CA GLY A 24 -1.66 13.45 40.48
C GLY A 24 -0.21 13.02 40.35
N TYR A 25 0.56 13.28 41.42
CA TYR A 25 1.93 12.84 41.71
C TYR A 25 3.08 13.60 41.02
N PHE A 26 3.52 14.70 41.65
CA PHE A 26 4.91 14.84 42.14
C PHE A 26 4.97 15.96 43.19
N SER A 27 4.86 15.58 44.47
CA SER A 27 5.40 16.27 45.64
C SER A 27 6.60 15.43 46.09
N SER A 28 7.78 15.90 46.49
CA SER A 28 8.29 17.22 46.90
C SER A 28 9.85 17.07 47.01
N PRO A 29 10.61 17.92 47.73
CA PRO A 29 11.56 18.90 47.19
C PRO A 29 13.03 18.59 47.54
N LEU A 30 14.00 19.40 47.08
CA LEU A 30 15.21 19.80 47.83
C LEU A 30 16.03 20.86 47.06
N LEU A 31 15.96 22.10 47.59
CA LEU A 31 17.06 23.11 47.72
C LEU A 31 17.53 23.91 46.46
N PRO A 32 18.09 25.13 46.64
CA PRO A 32 17.29 26.35 46.70
C PRO A 32 17.75 27.43 45.69
N SER A 33 16.90 28.46 45.63
CA SER A 33 17.02 29.69 44.85
C SER A 33 18.26 30.55 45.13
N ASN A 34 18.61 31.34 44.12
CA ASN A 34 19.30 32.64 44.17
C ASN A 34 20.73 32.70 44.73
N LYS A 35 21.71 32.74 43.81
CA LYS A 35 22.80 33.74 43.89
C LYS A 35 23.16 34.25 42.49
N LYS A 36 23.01 35.57 42.31
CA LYS A 36 23.67 36.37 41.27
C LYS A 36 25.16 36.02 41.25
N PHE A 37 25.70 35.60 40.11
CA PHE A 37 27.15 35.61 39.89
C PHE A 37 27.51 36.81 39.04
N SER A 38 28.20 37.74 39.69
CA SER A 38 28.86 38.89 39.07
C SER A 38 30.03 38.44 38.20
N SER A 39 30.21 39.16 37.11
CA SER A 39 31.35 39.10 36.20
C SER A 39 32.67 39.35 36.93
N ARG A 40 33.59 38.39 36.87
CA ARG A 40 35.05 38.60 36.93
C ARG A 40 35.74 37.38 36.32
N ILE A 41 36.36 37.60 35.15
CA ILE A 41 37.19 36.65 34.42
C ILE A 41 38.53 36.49 35.17
N PRO A 42 38.96 35.29 35.56
CA PRO A 42 40.36 35.00 35.82
C PRO A 42 40.96 34.29 34.60
N VAL A 43 41.86 34.99 33.92
CA VAL A 43 42.77 34.43 32.92
C VAL A 43 43.76 33.50 33.65
N GLY A 44 43.78 32.22 33.28
CA GLY A 44 44.83 31.27 33.65
C GLY A 44 44.36 30.07 34.46
N CYS A 45 44.02 28.97 33.78
CA CYS A 45 43.93 27.64 34.39
C CYS A 45 44.84 26.67 33.63
N LYS A 46 46.06 26.45 34.15
CA LYS A 46 46.80 25.21 33.89
C LYS A 46 46.06 24.09 34.61
N LEU A 47 45.57 23.09 33.87
CA LEU A 47 45.01 21.85 34.42
C LEU A 47 46.10 21.11 35.21
N LYS A 48 46.12 21.29 36.53
CA LYS A 48 46.84 20.39 37.45
C LYS A 48 45.91 19.22 37.74
N HIS A 49 46.27 18.04 37.23
CA HIS A 49 45.65 16.71 37.36
C HIS A 49 44.97 16.17 36.08
N PRO A 50 45.38 14.98 35.61
CA PRO A 50 44.80 14.35 34.44
C PRO A 50 43.35 13.97 34.74
N ILE A 51 42.48 14.24 33.77
CA ILE A 51 41.10 13.74 33.78
C ILE A 51 41.21 12.21 33.77
N LEU A 52 40.91 11.60 34.92
CA LEU A 52 40.69 10.16 35.07
C LEU A 52 39.57 9.77 34.10
N PHE A 53 39.96 9.28 32.93
CA PHE A 53 39.11 8.40 32.13
C PHE A 53 38.78 7.20 33.03
N ILE A 54 37.49 7.04 33.31
CA ILE A 54 36.97 5.84 33.96
C ILE A 54 37.39 4.65 33.10
N GLY A 55 38.25 3.82 33.67
CA GLY A 55 38.40 2.39 33.37
C GLY A 55 38.59 2.01 31.91
N SER A 56 39.85 1.85 31.52
CA SER A 56 40.31 1.04 30.41
C SER A 56 39.98 -0.46 30.62
N HIS A 57 38.70 -0.82 30.60
CA HIS A 57 38.25 -2.20 30.44
C HIS A 57 36.99 -2.24 29.58
N GLY A 58 37.15 -2.65 28.31
CA GLY A 58 36.04 -3.17 27.48
C GLY A 58 35.41 -2.25 26.43
N LEU A 59 36.04 -1.15 26.00
CA LEU A 59 35.44 -0.22 25.02
C LEU A 59 35.74 -0.51 23.53
N PHE A 60 36.55 -1.52 23.22
CA PHE A 60 36.77 -2.02 21.87
C PHE A 60 36.73 -3.55 21.84
N SER A 61 35.53 -4.12 21.86
CA SER A 61 35.34 -5.51 21.42
C SER A 61 34.63 -5.49 20.07
N ASN A 62 35.33 -6.01 19.07
CA ASN A 62 34.90 -6.26 17.69
C ASN A 62 34.85 -5.04 16.76
N VAL A 63 36.01 -4.43 16.53
CA VAL A 63 36.33 -3.84 15.23
C VAL A 63 37.49 -4.66 14.65
N HIS A 64 37.19 -5.50 13.67
CA HIS A 64 38.23 -6.05 12.79
C HIS A 64 38.97 -4.87 12.15
N PRO A 65 40.31 -4.89 12.08
CA PRO A 65 41.04 -3.83 11.40
C PRO A 65 40.90 -4.02 9.88
N PRO A 66 40.26 -3.11 9.10
CA PRO A 66 40.66 -2.96 7.73
C PRO A 66 41.89 -2.04 7.72
N PHE A 67 42.95 -2.45 7.02
CA PHE A 67 44.25 -1.79 6.95
C PHE A 67 45.23 -2.12 8.09
N ALA A 68 45.64 -3.39 8.13
CA ALA A 68 47.07 -3.65 8.25
C ALA A 68 47.75 -3.04 7.02
N ALA A 69 48.19 -1.78 7.12
CA ALA A 69 49.15 -1.23 6.19
C ALA A 69 50.40 -2.11 6.31
N LYS A 70 50.62 -2.97 5.31
CA LYS A 70 51.91 -3.57 5.09
C LYS A 70 52.93 -2.44 5.14
N SER A 71 53.93 -2.60 5.99
CA SER A 71 55.15 -1.84 6.00
C SER A 71 55.72 -1.80 4.58
N PHE A 72 55.39 -0.77 3.83
CA PHE A 72 56.24 -0.35 2.73
C PHE A 72 57.43 0.31 3.38
N HIS A 73 58.52 -0.45 3.48
CA HIS A 73 59.85 0.10 3.61
C HIS A 73 60.05 1.12 2.49
N PHE A 74 59.90 2.41 2.80
CA PHE A 74 60.55 3.46 2.02
C PHE A 74 62.00 3.51 2.45
N SER A 75 62.82 2.74 1.73
CA SER A 75 64.26 2.98 1.66
C SER A 75 64.51 4.36 1.05
N THR A 76 65.24 5.18 1.78
CA THR A 76 66.14 6.24 1.29
C THR A 76 65.53 7.32 0.40
N VAL A 77 64.93 8.36 1.01
CA VAL A 77 65.22 9.76 0.65
C VAL A 77 65.19 10.61 1.93
N VAL A 78 66.24 10.44 2.75
CA VAL A 78 66.62 11.43 3.75
C VAL A 78 67.62 12.37 3.05
N GLN A 79 67.38 13.68 3.15
CA GLN A 79 68.15 14.83 2.64
C GLN A 79 67.87 15.29 1.20
N PRO A 80 67.23 16.47 1.07
CA PRO A 80 67.92 17.56 0.38
C PRO A 80 67.62 18.95 1.00
N PHE A 81 67.98 19.20 2.26
CA PHE A 81 67.81 20.56 2.84
C PHE A 81 69.03 21.09 3.61
N ALA A 82 70.21 20.48 3.46
CA ALA A 82 71.41 20.89 4.19
C ALA A 82 72.21 22.04 3.56
N LYS A 83 71.81 22.64 2.43
CA LYS A 83 72.54 23.78 1.84
C LYS A 83 71.61 24.78 1.12
N MET A 84 71.10 25.76 1.85
CA MET A 84 70.78 27.07 1.27
C MET A 84 71.34 28.18 2.16
N SER A 85 72.60 28.54 1.88
CA SER A 85 73.27 29.71 2.46
C SER A 85 72.90 30.97 1.68
N GLN A 86 72.52 32.02 2.42
CA GLN A 86 72.55 33.45 2.09
C GLN A 86 71.75 33.91 0.85
N ARG A 87 70.61 34.58 1.07
CA ARG A 87 70.02 35.54 0.12
C ARG A 87 69.41 36.74 0.85
N ASP A 88 69.59 37.91 0.25
CA ASP A 88 69.42 39.25 0.81
C ASP A 88 68.04 39.56 1.40
N SER A 89 68.05 40.13 2.60
CA SER A 89 66.91 40.31 3.52
C SER A 89 65.95 41.46 3.19
N TYR A 90 66.17 42.26 2.13
CA TYR A 90 65.38 43.47 1.87
C TYR A 90 64.36 43.36 0.71
N ARG A 91 64.45 42.33 -0.16
CA ARG A 91 63.49 42.09 -1.27
C ARG A 91 62.39 41.05 -0.97
N LEU A 92 62.47 40.38 0.17
CA LEU A 92 61.59 39.26 0.57
C LEU A 92 60.26 39.71 1.18
N TYR A 93 60.18 40.92 1.74
CA TYR A 93 58.98 41.39 2.44
C TYR A 93 57.78 41.60 1.51
N THR A 94 57.99 42.10 0.28
CA THR A 94 56.91 42.28 -0.71
C THR A 94 56.47 40.94 -1.33
N GLN A 95 57.40 40.03 -1.64
CA GLN A 95 57.07 38.70 -2.19
C GLN A 95 56.34 37.79 -1.19
N PHE A 96 56.54 38.00 0.11
CA PHE A 96 55.83 37.27 1.16
C PHE A 96 54.32 37.58 1.19
N TYR A 97 53.94 38.86 1.02
CA TYR A 97 52.54 39.27 0.95
C TYR A 97 51.87 38.81 -0.34
N ASP A 98 52.58 38.85 -1.48
CA ASP A 98 52.07 38.32 -2.75
C ASP A 98 51.76 36.81 -2.67
N VAL A 99 52.57 36.03 -1.94
CA VAL A 99 52.32 34.60 -1.70
C VAL A 99 51.16 34.37 -0.74
N ILE A 100 51.02 35.18 0.31
CA ILE A 100 49.85 35.12 1.21
C ILE A 100 48.57 35.48 0.45
N ASP A 101 48.61 36.47 -0.45
CA ASP A 101 47.46 36.85 -1.26
C ASP A 101 47.16 35.80 -2.35
N LEU A 102 48.18 35.16 -2.92
CA LEU A 102 48.00 33.98 -3.77
C LEU A 102 47.39 32.81 -2.99
N LEU A 103 47.85 32.54 -1.76
CA LEU A 103 47.28 31.52 -0.88
C LEU A 103 45.83 31.84 -0.53
N LYS A 104 45.51 33.07 -0.14
CA LYS A 104 44.13 33.53 0.08
C LYS A 104 43.28 33.37 -1.18
N SER A 105 43.80 33.73 -2.36
CA SER A 105 43.08 33.54 -3.63
C SER A 105 42.88 32.06 -3.98
N SER A 106 43.82 31.19 -3.63
CA SER A 106 43.73 29.74 -3.82
C SER A 106 42.67 29.10 -2.91
N THR A 107 42.45 29.66 -1.71
CA THR A 107 41.34 29.23 -0.84
C THR A 107 39.96 29.58 -1.43
N ALA A 108 39.89 30.55 -2.35
CA ALA A 108 38.66 30.94 -3.05
C ALA A 108 38.39 30.12 -4.33
N ARG A 109 39.43 29.54 -4.96
CA ARG A 109 39.31 28.67 -6.15
C ARG A 109 40.10 27.36 -5.94
N PRO A 110 39.48 26.33 -5.35
CA PRO A 110 40.17 25.11 -4.95
C PRO A 110 40.52 24.26 -6.17
N SER A 111 41.81 24.06 -6.43
CA SER A 111 42.30 23.07 -7.37
C SER A 111 43.62 22.50 -6.87
N LEU A 112 43.89 21.21 -7.14
CA LEU A 112 45.17 20.60 -6.76
C LEU A 112 46.35 21.35 -7.40
N VAL A 113 46.17 21.83 -8.63
CA VAL A 113 47.21 22.57 -9.37
C VAL A 113 47.54 23.89 -8.67
N THR A 114 46.54 24.65 -8.21
CA THR A 114 46.78 25.91 -7.49
C THR A 114 47.40 25.66 -6.11
N ALA A 115 46.97 24.63 -5.38
CA ALA A 115 47.55 24.26 -4.09
C ALA A 115 49.01 23.80 -4.18
N THR A 116 49.34 23.01 -5.20
CA THR A 116 50.72 22.54 -5.45
C THR A 116 51.65 23.67 -5.91
N ILE A 117 51.17 24.58 -6.76
CA ILE A 117 51.92 25.79 -7.16
C ILE A 117 52.19 26.68 -5.93
N ALA A 118 51.17 26.91 -5.10
CA ALA A 118 51.33 27.69 -3.88
C ALA A 118 52.29 27.03 -2.87
N HIS A 119 52.27 25.69 -2.75
CA HIS A 119 53.21 24.93 -1.93
C HIS A 119 54.66 25.10 -2.41
N CYS A 120 54.90 24.93 -3.72
CA CYS A 120 56.24 25.08 -4.30
C CYS A 120 56.81 26.50 -4.12
N LEU A 121 55.95 27.52 -4.25
CA LEU A 121 56.33 28.92 -4.02
C LEU A 121 56.61 29.22 -2.55
N ALA A 122 55.79 28.66 -1.64
CA ALA A 122 56.01 28.79 -0.20
C ALA A 122 57.35 28.18 0.25
N ILE A 123 57.74 27.04 -0.32
CA ILE A 123 59.07 26.42 -0.11
C ILE A 123 60.18 27.34 -0.62
N LYS A 124 60.05 27.86 -1.84
CA LYS A 124 61.09 28.68 -2.51
C LYS A 124 61.43 29.98 -1.76
N ILE A 125 60.45 30.54 -1.04
CA ILE A 125 60.55 31.84 -0.36
C ILE A 125 60.77 31.65 1.17
N GLY A 126 60.72 30.41 1.67
CA GLY A 126 60.86 30.12 3.10
C GLY A 126 59.62 30.49 3.93
N ALA A 127 58.46 30.67 3.28
CA ALA A 127 57.22 31.05 3.94
C ALA A 127 56.64 29.94 4.84
N LEU A 128 57.10 28.69 4.70
CA LEU A 128 56.75 27.57 5.58
C LEU A 128 57.25 27.73 7.03
N ALA A 129 58.16 28.68 7.29
CA ALA A 129 58.54 29.06 8.64
C ALA A 129 57.46 29.91 9.35
N HIS A 130 56.46 30.42 8.62
CA HIS A 130 55.37 31.24 9.14
C HIS A 130 54.07 30.45 9.25
N LEU A 131 53.61 30.26 10.49
CA LEU A 131 52.43 29.46 10.83
C LEU A 131 51.14 29.81 10.04
N PRO A 132 50.79 31.10 9.79
CA PRO A 132 49.59 31.44 9.01
C PRO A 132 49.64 31.02 7.52
N ALA A 133 50.83 31.00 6.92
CA ALA A 133 51.00 30.54 5.54
C ALA A 133 50.79 29.01 5.45
N CYS A 134 51.25 28.28 6.48
CA CYS A 134 51.06 26.83 6.59
C CYS A 134 49.59 26.47 6.79
N THR A 135 48.87 27.15 7.69
CA THR A 135 47.42 26.94 7.88
C THR A 135 46.64 27.20 6.59
N SER A 136 46.99 28.25 5.85
CA SER A 136 46.35 28.58 4.57
C SER A 136 46.62 27.52 3.50
N LEU A 137 47.84 26.99 3.45
CA LEU A 137 48.24 25.94 2.50
C LEU A 137 47.59 24.58 2.83
N LEU A 138 47.53 24.23 4.11
CA LEU A 138 46.82 23.04 4.60
C LEU A 138 45.33 23.11 4.27
N THR A 139 44.71 24.27 4.50
CA THR A 139 43.32 24.53 4.12
C THR A 139 43.11 24.43 2.61
N ALA A 140 44.08 24.90 1.80
CA ALA A 140 44.02 24.77 0.35
C ALA A 140 44.09 23.30 -0.12
N TYR A 141 44.96 22.47 0.46
CA TYR A 141 45.01 21.03 0.19
C TYR A 141 43.74 20.30 0.64
N SER A 142 43.18 20.66 1.80
CA SER A 142 41.90 20.15 2.29
C SER A 142 40.78 20.42 1.29
N ARG A 143 40.60 21.69 0.90
CA ARG A 143 39.55 22.11 -0.04
C ARG A 143 39.73 21.53 -1.43
N ALA A 144 40.96 21.18 -1.81
CA ALA A 144 41.25 20.45 -3.05
C ALA A 144 40.91 18.93 -2.96
N LYS A 145 40.44 18.43 -1.81
CA LYS A 145 40.13 17.01 -1.51
C LYS A 145 41.34 16.07 -1.49
N TYR A 146 42.53 16.58 -1.19
CA TYR A 146 43.76 15.78 -1.08
C TYR A 146 44.24 15.71 0.36
N PHE A 147 43.49 14.96 1.17
CA PHE A 147 43.72 14.81 2.62
C PHE A 147 45.11 14.25 2.97
N ILE A 148 45.65 13.34 2.16
CA ILE A 148 46.98 12.73 2.38
C ILE A 148 48.10 13.78 2.33
N SER A 149 48.02 14.73 1.39
CA SER A 149 49.01 15.80 1.27
C SER A 149 48.90 16.83 2.39
N ALA A 150 47.70 17.08 2.90
CA ALA A 150 47.49 17.90 4.09
C ALA A 150 48.04 17.24 5.35
N LEU A 151 47.85 15.92 5.50
CA LEU A 151 48.44 15.08 6.55
C LEU A 151 49.97 15.13 6.56
N ALA A 152 50.60 14.90 5.40
CA ALA A 152 52.06 14.95 5.28
C ALA A 152 52.63 16.31 5.67
N LEU A 153 51.96 17.40 5.25
CA LEU A 153 52.34 18.75 5.62
C LEU A 153 52.17 19.00 7.13
N PHE A 154 51.12 18.45 7.76
CA PHE A 154 50.90 18.56 9.20
C PHE A 154 51.95 17.81 10.03
N ASP A 155 52.43 16.67 9.52
CA ASP A 155 53.44 15.84 10.16
C ASP A 155 54.85 16.44 10.15
N GLU A 156 55.14 17.38 9.24
CA GLU A 156 56.43 18.09 9.20
C GLU A 156 56.61 19.11 10.35
N PHE A 157 55.53 19.53 11.03
CA PHE A 157 55.60 20.54 12.09
C PHE A 157 55.60 19.95 13.50
N CYS A 158 56.64 20.26 14.28
CA CYS A 158 56.77 19.86 15.68
C CYS A 158 55.98 20.78 16.64
N ASP A 159 55.89 22.09 16.36
CA ASP A 159 55.14 23.06 17.16
C ASP A 159 53.81 23.40 16.48
N ARG A 160 52.73 22.77 16.97
CA ARG A 160 51.38 22.89 16.40
C ARG A 160 50.49 23.72 17.34
N ASP A 161 49.98 24.85 16.85
CA ASP A 161 49.02 25.67 17.60
C ASP A 161 47.58 25.19 17.40
N VAL A 162 46.65 25.75 18.20
CA VAL A 162 45.21 25.43 18.16
C VAL A 162 44.62 25.63 16.76
N ILE A 163 45.09 26.65 16.04
CA ILE A 163 44.59 27.00 14.71
C ILE A 163 44.97 25.91 13.69
N LEU A 164 46.20 25.40 13.74
CA LEU A 164 46.66 24.33 12.85
C LEU A 164 45.95 23.00 13.15
N TRP A 165 45.72 22.68 14.43
CA TRP A 165 44.91 21.52 14.84
C TRP A 165 43.46 21.64 14.33
N ASN A 166 42.83 22.80 14.51
CA ASN A 166 41.47 23.05 14.01
C ASN A 166 41.39 22.96 12.48
N ALA A 167 42.42 23.42 11.76
CA ALA A 167 42.48 23.29 10.32
C ALA A 167 42.54 21.82 9.87
N MET A 168 43.27 20.94 10.58
CA MET A 168 43.29 19.50 10.30
C MET A 168 42.00 18.79 10.67
N ILE A 169 41.41 19.11 11.82
CA ILE A 169 40.11 18.56 12.23
C ILE A 169 39.05 18.96 11.20
N ASN A 170 39.01 20.25 10.81
CA ASN A 170 38.11 20.72 9.76
C ASN A 170 38.41 20.02 8.42
N ALA A 171 39.68 19.81 8.08
CA ALA A 171 40.04 19.09 6.86
C ALA A 171 39.56 17.64 6.86
N ALA A 172 39.63 16.95 7.99
CA ALA A 172 39.09 15.60 8.13
C ALA A 172 37.55 15.60 8.01
N VAL A 173 36.86 16.60 8.57
CA VAL A 173 35.40 16.77 8.46
C VAL A 173 34.99 17.06 7.01
N GLU A 174 35.66 17.99 6.32
CA GLU A 174 35.41 18.33 4.90
C GLU A 174 35.60 17.11 3.97
N ASN A 175 36.58 16.25 4.28
CA ASN A 175 36.86 15.02 3.54
C ASN A 175 36.03 13.80 4.01
N LYS A 176 34.96 14.02 4.79
CA LYS A 176 34.05 12.97 5.33
C LYS A 176 34.73 11.88 6.15
N SER A 177 35.94 12.16 6.67
CA SER A 177 36.74 11.23 7.48
C SER A 177 36.54 11.51 8.96
N TYR A 178 35.29 11.40 9.43
CA TYR A 178 34.87 11.83 10.76
C TYR A 178 35.58 11.09 11.91
N ASN A 179 35.90 9.81 11.74
CA ASN A 179 36.68 9.04 12.72
C ASN A 179 38.09 9.61 12.90
N VAL A 180 38.70 10.08 11.81
CA VAL A 180 40.04 10.68 11.84
C VAL A 180 39.99 12.05 12.51
N ALA A 181 38.92 12.82 12.29
CA ALA A 181 38.69 14.08 13.01
C ALA A 181 38.63 13.87 14.53
N MET A 182 37.94 12.81 14.98
CA MET A 182 37.89 12.41 16.40
C MET A 182 39.25 12.00 16.93
N GLN A 183 40.04 11.25 16.15
CA GLN A 183 41.39 10.84 16.53
C GLN A 183 42.32 12.04 16.73
N PHE A 184 42.29 13.01 15.81
CA PHE A 184 43.08 14.24 15.96
C PHE A 184 42.70 15.07 17.18
N PHE A 185 41.42 15.08 17.58
CA PHE A 185 41.03 15.73 18.82
C PHE A 185 41.62 15.04 20.05
N VAL A 186 41.65 13.70 20.07
CA VAL A 186 42.27 12.94 21.15
C VAL A 186 43.77 13.24 21.20
N GLU A 187 44.47 13.15 20.06
CA GLU A 187 45.90 13.45 19.96
C GLU A 187 46.23 14.89 20.41
N MET A 188 45.42 15.88 20.01
CA MET A 188 45.56 17.27 20.46
C MET A 188 45.51 17.39 21.99
N THR A 189 44.58 16.67 22.64
CA THR A 189 44.44 16.66 24.09
C THR A 189 45.56 15.90 24.82
N GLU A 190 46.09 14.83 24.21
CA GLU A 190 47.22 14.04 24.74
C GLU A 190 48.54 14.82 24.70
N VAL A 191 48.76 15.61 23.65
CA VAL A 191 49.91 16.52 23.52
C VAL A 191 49.80 17.73 24.47
N GLY A 192 48.63 17.92 25.12
CA GLY A 192 48.41 18.96 26.11
C GLY A 192 48.11 20.34 25.51
N VAL A 193 47.69 20.40 24.24
CA VAL A 193 47.27 21.64 23.59
C VAL A 193 45.86 22.01 24.07
N ALA A 194 45.67 23.27 24.47
CA ALA A 194 44.36 23.76 24.88
C ALA A 194 43.41 23.82 23.67
N PHE A 195 42.17 23.38 23.82
CA PHE A 195 41.14 23.51 22.79
C PHE A 195 40.22 24.71 23.08
N ASP A 196 39.57 25.22 22.04
CA ASP A 196 38.65 26.35 22.08
C ASP A 196 37.23 25.95 21.64
N SER A 197 36.29 26.91 21.62
CA SER A 197 34.91 26.65 21.20
C SER A 197 34.82 26.20 19.73
N THR A 198 35.73 26.68 18.88
CA THR A 198 35.79 26.29 17.45
C THR A 198 36.23 24.83 17.28
N THR A 199 37.17 24.35 18.10
CA THR A 199 37.56 22.93 18.16
C THR A 199 36.36 22.03 18.45
N LEU A 200 35.58 22.38 19.49
CA LEU A 200 34.41 21.60 19.90
C LEU A 200 33.29 21.66 18.85
N LEU A 201 33.10 22.80 18.18
CA LEU A 201 32.12 22.95 17.10
C LEU A 201 32.43 21.99 15.94
N LEU A 202 33.69 21.90 15.50
CA LEU A 202 34.10 21.00 14.43
C LEU A 202 33.86 19.53 14.78
N ILE A 203 34.12 19.15 16.03
CA ILE A 203 33.89 17.78 16.52
C ILE A 203 32.41 17.47 16.66
N VAL A 204 31.61 18.41 17.20
CA VAL A 204 30.15 18.25 17.28
C VAL A 204 29.53 18.14 15.88
N SER A 205 30.04 18.89 14.90
CA SER A 205 29.65 18.76 13.49
C SER A 205 29.99 17.37 12.93
N ALA A 206 31.19 16.84 13.21
CA ALA A 206 31.57 15.48 12.84
C ALA A 206 30.61 14.43 13.45
N LEU A 207 30.29 14.57 14.75
CA LEU A 207 29.39 13.68 15.48
C LEU A 207 27.94 13.76 14.97
N SER A 208 27.49 14.95 14.58
CA SER A 208 26.20 15.20 13.90
C SER A 208 26.09 14.38 12.62
N HIS A 209 27.12 14.38 11.77
CA HIS A 209 27.16 13.58 10.55
C HIS A 209 27.21 12.07 10.81
N MET A 210 27.85 11.64 11.90
CA MET A 210 27.92 10.23 12.29
C MET A 210 26.68 9.72 13.03
N LYS A 211 25.78 10.61 13.48
CA LYS A 211 24.62 10.31 14.33
C LYS A 211 24.99 9.61 15.65
N TYR A 212 26.14 9.93 16.23
CA TYR A 212 26.67 9.30 17.45
C TYR A 212 26.23 10.02 18.72
N LEU A 213 24.97 9.81 19.11
CA LEU A 213 24.33 10.52 20.24
C LEU A 213 25.09 10.39 21.58
N LYS A 214 25.64 9.21 21.90
CA LYS A 214 26.36 8.99 23.17
C LYS A 214 27.58 9.90 23.30
N HIS A 215 28.41 9.95 22.25
CA HIS A 215 29.57 10.83 22.20
C HIS A 215 29.15 12.30 22.14
N GLY A 216 28.10 12.62 21.37
CA GLY A 216 27.54 13.98 21.35
C GLY A 216 27.14 14.49 22.75
N LYS A 217 26.52 13.64 23.58
CA LYS A 217 26.21 13.95 24.98
C LYS A 217 27.47 14.17 25.82
N SER A 218 28.51 13.36 25.63
CA SER A 218 29.81 13.55 26.32
C SER A 218 30.46 14.90 25.97
N PHE A 219 30.44 15.29 24.70
CA PHE A 219 30.97 16.58 24.26
C PHE A 219 30.14 17.75 24.73
N HIS A 220 28.81 17.63 24.79
CA HIS A 220 27.96 18.63 25.44
C HIS A 220 28.32 18.79 26.93
N CYS A 221 28.50 17.69 27.68
CA CYS A 221 28.96 17.76 29.07
C CYS A 221 30.35 18.41 29.21
N LEU A 222 31.25 18.15 28.26
CA LEU A 222 32.57 18.81 28.20
C LEU A 222 32.42 20.32 28.00
N SER A 223 31.56 20.76 27.07
CA SER A 223 31.27 22.19 26.83
C SER A 223 30.72 22.89 28.08
N ILE A 224 29.87 22.20 28.87
CA ILE A 224 29.40 22.70 30.17
C ILE A 224 30.57 22.84 31.15
N LYS A 225 31.38 21.79 31.31
CA LYS A 225 32.49 21.74 32.29
C LYS A 225 33.54 22.83 32.04
N VAL A 226 33.82 23.14 30.78
CA VAL A 226 34.80 24.16 30.38
C VAL A 226 34.19 25.57 30.31
N GLY A 227 32.86 25.69 30.41
CA GLY A 227 32.16 26.97 30.39
C GLY A 227 32.06 27.61 29.00
N MET A 228 32.07 26.80 27.93
CA MET A 228 32.08 27.27 26.54
C MET A 228 30.68 27.45 25.92
N LEU A 229 29.60 27.18 26.67
CA LEU A 229 28.22 27.36 26.20
C LEU A 229 27.79 28.83 26.02
N GLY A 230 28.65 29.79 26.34
CA GLY A 230 28.44 31.20 26.00
C GLY A 230 28.61 31.50 24.50
N ASP A 231 29.24 30.59 23.73
CA ASP A 231 29.37 30.71 22.28
C ASP A 231 28.12 30.17 21.57
N CYS A 232 27.33 31.08 20.98
CA CYS A 232 26.10 30.76 20.26
C CYS A 232 26.35 29.77 19.10
N SER A 233 27.52 29.82 18.46
CA SER A 233 27.86 28.95 17.33
C SER A 233 27.98 27.48 17.74
N LEU A 234 28.61 27.23 18.90
CA LEU A 234 28.75 25.91 19.50
C LEU A 234 27.38 25.36 19.93
N CYS A 235 26.54 26.22 20.53
CA CYS A 235 25.16 25.87 20.90
C CYS A 235 24.32 25.51 19.67
N ASN A 236 24.42 26.29 18.57
CA ASN A 236 23.74 25.99 17.30
C ASN A 236 24.17 24.64 16.71
N ALA A 237 25.46 24.29 16.78
CA ALA A 237 25.97 23.00 16.33
C ALA A 237 25.48 21.83 17.22
N LEU A 238 25.39 22.04 18.54
CA LEU A 238 24.84 21.04 19.46
C LEU A 238 23.33 20.83 19.25
N LEU A 239 22.56 21.88 18.96
CA LEU A 239 21.16 21.78 18.57
C LEU A 239 20.98 20.92 17.31
N ASP A 240 21.72 21.24 16.25
CA ASP A 240 21.70 20.48 15.00
C ASP A 240 22.11 19.01 15.21
N MET A 241 23.14 18.76 16.04
CA MET A 241 23.58 17.41 16.40
C MET A 241 22.47 16.62 17.11
N TYR A 242 21.84 17.19 18.13
CA TYR A 242 20.74 16.53 18.84
C TYR A 242 19.54 16.28 17.91
N ALA A 243 19.17 17.25 17.08
CA ALA A 243 18.09 17.10 16.11
C ALA A 243 18.39 15.99 15.08
N LYS A 244 19.59 15.95 14.48
CA LYS A 244 19.97 14.89 13.51
C LYS A 244 20.12 13.50 14.12
N CYS A 245 20.41 13.43 15.42
CA CYS A 245 20.42 12.18 16.19
C CYS A 245 19.01 11.73 16.65
N GLY A 246 17.97 12.52 16.40
CA GLY A 246 16.59 12.22 16.79
C GLY A 246 16.23 12.55 18.25
N ASP A 247 17.14 13.12 19.03
CA ASP A 247 16.91 13.51 20.43
C ASP A 247 16.36 14.95 20.50
N LEU A 248 15.14 15.12 20.02
CA LEU A 248 14.47 16.43 19.94
C LEU A 248 14.22 17.06 21.31
N THR A 249 14.04 16.25 22.36
CA THR A 249 13.80 16.76 23.72
C THR A 249 15.04 17.47 24.26
N SER A 250 16.22 16.90 24.03
CA SER A 250 17.50 17.53 24.39
C SER A 250 17.77 18.77 23.54
N SER A 251 17.46 18.73 22.23
CA SER A 251 17.54 19.89 21.34
C SER A 251 16.64 21.04 21.81
N GLN A 252 15.37 20.76 22.10
CA GLN A 252 14.42 21.74 22.64
C GLN A 252 14.89 22.31 23.97
N SER A 253 15.32 21.45 24.89
CA SER A 253 15.80 21.88 26.20
C SER A 253 16.99 22.83 26.04
N MET A 254 17.98 22.46 25.25
CA MET A 254 19.13 23.33 24.97
C MET A 254 18.70 24.68 24.38
N PHE A 255 17.78 24.68 23.41
CA PHE A 255 17.28 25.92 22.81
C PHE A 255 16.62 26.84 23.85
N THR A 256 15.90 26.27 24.81
CA THR A 256 15.30 27.05 25.91
C THR A 256 16.35 27.64 26.86
N TRP A 257 17.47 26.96 27.08
CA TRP A 257 18.56 27.39 27.96
C TRP A 257 19.56 28.37 27.32
N MET A 258 19.48 28.61 26.01
CA MET A 258 20.35 29.58 25.35
C MET A 258 20.00 31.02 25.73
N ASP A 259 20.99 31.76 26.23
CA ASP A 259 20.87 33.18 26.60
C ASP A 259 20.72 34.11 25.37
N CYS A 260 21.35 33.73 24.26
CA CYS A 260 21.25 34.44 22.98
C CYS A 260 20.83 33.46 21.88
N ARG A 261 19.71 33.77 21.21
CA ARG A 261 19.17 32.99 20.09
C ARG A 261 19.23 33.86 18.84
N ASP A 262 20.12 33.51 17.93
CA ASP A 262 20.24 34.18 16.64
C ASP A 262 19.36 33.49 15.59
N VAL A 263 19.34 34.03 14.37
CA VAL A 263 18.58 33.47 13.25
C VAL A 263 18.96 32.01 12.98
N ILE A 264 20.24 31.67 13.19
CA ILE A 264 20.76 30.31 12.99
C ILE A 264 20.19 29.35 14.05
N SER A 265 20.07 29.76 15.32
CA SER A 265 19.43 28.97 16.38
C SER A 265 17.99 28.60 16.02
N TRP A 266 17.23 29.58 15.52
CA TRP A 266 15.85 29.36 15.09
C TRP A 266 15.77 28.45 13.87
N ASN A 267 16.63 28.67 12.87
CA ASN A 267 16.72 27.82 11.68
C ASN A 267 17.05 26.36 12.02
N SER A 268 17.99 26.12 12.95
CA SER A 268 18.33 24.77 13.43
C SER A 268 17.13 24.08 14.08
N MET A 269 16.30 24.81 14.84
CA MET A 269 15.08 24.24 15.44
C MET A 269 13.98 23.99 14.42
N VAL A 270 13.70 24.96 13.54
CA VAL A 270 12.68 24.82 12.49
C VAL A 270 13.03 23.63 11.59
N ASN A 271 14.27 23.55 11.10
CA ASN A 271 14.75 22.43 10.30
C ASN A 271 14.81 21.12 11.11
N GLY A 272 15.23 21.17 12.37
CA GLY A 272 15.31 20.00 13.24
C GLY A 272 13.96 19.33 13.47
N PHE A 273 12.88 20.10 13.64
CA PHE A 273 11.53 19.52 13.72
C PHE A 273 11.06 18.95 12.39
N LEU A 274 11.36 19.63 11.28
CA LEU A 274 10.98 19.16 9.95
C LEU A 274 11.69 17.84 9.60
N TYR A 275 12.99 17.75 9.86
CA TYR A 275 13.83 16.57 9.64
C TYR A 275 13.33 15.32 10.39
N ASN A 276 12.71 15.52 11.56
CA ASN A 276 12.19 14.44 12.41
C ASN A 276 10.68 14.19 12.23
N GLY A 277 10.06 14.73 11.16
CA GLY A 277 8.66 14.45 10.85
C GLY A 277 7.64 15.17 11.74
N HIS A 278 7.99 16.34 12.28
CA HIS A 278 7.08 17.17 13.07
C HIS A 278 6.85 18.55 12.42
N PRO A 279 6.22 18.61 11.23
CA PRO A 279 6.08 19.86 10.49
C PRO A 279 5.20 20.89 11.22
N GLY A 280 4.21 20.47 12.02
CA GLY A 280 3.41 21.37 12.86
C GLY A 280 4.23 22.14 13.91
N LYS A 281 5.19 21.47 14.56
CA LYS A 281 6.11 22.12 15.53
C LYS A 281 7.10 23.02 14.81
N SER A 282 7.57 22.62 13.63
CA SER A 282 8.43 23.44 12.76
C SER A 282 7.73 24.76 12.40
N PHE A 283 6.48 24.67 11.94
CA PHE A 283 5.67 25.83 11.58
C PHE A 283 5.37 26.73 12.77
N TRP A 284 5.10 26.15 13.95
CA TRP A 284 4.92 26.91 15.19
C TRP A 284 6.18 27.70 15.56
N CYS A 285 7.36 27.08 15.53
CA CYS A 285 8.63 27.76 15.80
C CYS A 285 8.90 28.91 14.83
N PHE A 286 8.55 28.76 13.55
CA PHE A 286 8.65 29.83 12.57
C PHE A 286 7.71 31.01 12.88
N ARG A 287 6.47 30.74 13.31
CA ARG A 287 5.53 31.79 13.73
C ARG A 287 5.99 32.53 14.98
N GLU A 288 6.58 31.82 15.94
CA GLU A 288 7.19 32.43 17.13
C GLU A 288 8.40 33.29 16.80
N MET A 289 9.25 32.86 15.86
CA MET A 289 10.36 33.68 15.37
C MET A 289 9.87 35.01 14.79
N ILE A 290 8.76 34.99 14.04
CA ILE A 290 8.13 36.20 13.48
C ILE A 290 7.48 37.06 14.56
N SER A 291 6.79 36.46 15.54
CA SER A 291 6.10 37.20 16.60
C SER A 291 7.08 37.98 17.50
N LEU A 292 8.30 37.46 17.65
CA LEU A 292 9.41 38.11 18.36
C LEU A 292 10.16 39.15 17.52
N GLY A 293 9.76 39.38 16.27
CA GLY A 293 10.36 40.38 15.39
C GLY A 293 11.77 40.02 14.88
N ILE A 294 12.15 38.74 14.93
CA ILE A 294 13.45 38.27 14.47
C ILE A 294 13.47 38.26 12.93
N ARG A 295 14.56 38.76 12.34
CA ARG A 295 14.69 38.85 10.88
C ARG A 295 14.75 37.46 10.27
N VAL A 296 13.82 37.20 9.35
CA VAL A 296 13.71 35.94 8.61
C VAL A 296 14.62 35.96 7.39
N ASP A 297 15.42 34.90 7.20
CA ASP A 297 16.26 34.71 6.04
C ASP A 297 15.64 33.71 5.04
N SER A 298 16.31 33.48 3.90
CA SER A 298 15.79 32.55 2.88
C SER A 298 15.71 31.11 3.38
N MET A 299 16.59 30.70 4.30
CA MET A 299 16.57 29.36 4.88
C MET A 299 15.36 29.17 5.81
N SER A 300 15.04 30.16 6.65
CA SER A 300 13.83 30.15 7.49
C SER A 300 12.57 30.02 6.63
N LEU A 301 12.48 30.79 5.53
CA LEU A 301 11.36 30.78 4.60
C LEU A 301 11.23 29.43 3.89
N SER A 302 12.33 28.90 3.35
CA SER A 302 12.35 27.59 2.68
C SER A 302 11.87 26.48 3.62
N CYS A 303 12.34 26.43 4.87
CA CYS A 303 11.87 25.45 5.86
C CYS A 303 10.38 25.61 6.18
N ALA A 304 9.88 26.84 6.31
CA ALA A 304 8.47 27.10 6.61
C ALA A 304 7.54 26.69 5.45
N ILE A 305 7.97 26.93 4.20
CA ILE A 305 7.27 26.48 2.99
C ILE A 305 7.24 24.96 2.95
N SER A 306 8.36 24.29 3.19
CA SER A 306 8.44 22.82 3.25
C SER A 306 7.62 22.21 4.40
N ALA A 307 7.54 22.88 5.55
CA ALA A 307 6.65 22.48 6.64
C ALA A 307 5.17 22.63 6.27
N SER A 308 4.82 23.70 5.55
CA SER A 308 3.45 23.91 5.02
C SER A 308 3.06 22.84 4.00
N ALA A 309 4.00 22.43 3.15
CA ALA A 309 3.83 21.35 2.17
C ALA A 309 3.55 20.01 2.87
N ALA A 310 4.37 19.66 3.86
CA ALA A 310 4.20 18.45 4.65
C ALA A 310 2.93 18.42 5.54
N LEU A 311 2.29 19.57 5.78
CA LEU A 311 0.99 19.68 6.47
C LEU A 311 -0.21 19.74 5.50
N GLU A 312 0.05 19.73 4.19
CA GLU A 312 -0.95 19.92 3.13
C GLU A 312 -1.75 21.24 3.27
N GLU A 313 -1.18 22.24 3.95
CA GLU A 313 -1.80 23.55 4.16
C GLU A 313 -1.43 24.53 3.03
N LEU A 314 -2.13 24.44 1.89
CA LEU A 314 -1.85 25.30 0.73
C LEU A 314 -2.04 26.80 1.03
N SER A 315 -3.05 27.16 1.82
CA SER A 315 -3.37 28.56 2.15
C SER A 315 -2.24 29.24 2.93
N SER A 316 -1.74 28.57 3.97
CA SER A 316 -0.57 29.00 4.74
C SER A 316 0.66 29.17 3.83
N GLY A 317 0.93 28.20 2.96
CA GLY A 317 2.05 28.24 2.02
C GLY A 317 1.96 29.40 1.03
N GLN A 318 0.79 29.69 0.50
CA GLN A 318 0.54 30.85 -0.39
C GLN A 318 0.76 32.18 0.33
N THR A 319 0.37 32.29 1.61
CA THR A 319 0.63 33.53 2.37
C THR A 319 2.13 33.76 2.60
N ILE A 320 2.88 32.69 2.88
CA ILE A 320 4.34 32.75 3.04
C ILE A 320 5.01 33.06 1.70
N HIS A 321 4.54 32.49 0.59
CA HIS A 321 5.03 32.81 -0.74
C HIS A 321 4.83 34.30 -1.08
N ALA A 322 3.62 34.83 -0.89
CA ALA A 322 3.33 36.24 -1.12
C ALA A 322 4.17 37.17 -0.22
N TRP A 323 4.44 36.75 1.02
CA TRP A 323 5.31 37.47 1.93
C TRP A 323 6.78 37.41 1.51
N GLY A 324 7.27 36.25 1.05
CA GLY A 324 8.63 36.07 0.50
C GLY A 324 8.89 36.96 -0.71
N ILE A 325 7.90 37.11 -1.60
CA ILE A 325 7.96 38.06 -2.73
C ILE A 325 8.10 39.50 -2.22
N LYS A 326 7.32 39.91 -1.22
CA LYS A 326 7.42 41.27 -0.63
C LYS A 326 8.78 41.55 0.01
N GLN A 327 9.45 40.52 0.52
CA GLN A 327 10.79 40.63 1.11
C GLN A 327 11.93 40.54 0.07
N GLY A 328 11.61 40.31 -1.21
CA GLY A 328 12.60 40.22 -2.29
C GLY A 328 13.30 38.86 -2.42
N TYR A 329 12.75 37.80 -1.85
CA TYR A 329 13.30 36.43 -1.94
C TYR A 329 12.74 35.64 -3.14
N ASN A 330 12.14 36.30 -4.12
CA ASN A 330 11.55 35.68 -5.31
C ASN A 330 12.57 35.03 -6.25
N PHE A 331 13.84 35.45 -6.19
CA PHE A 331 14.93 34.85 -6.97
C PHE A 331 15.81 33.88 -6.17
N ASP A 332 15.48 33.63 -4.90
CA ASP A 332 16.25 32.69 -4.08
C ASP A 332 15.95 31.25 -4.51
N ILE A 333 17.01 30.50 -4.82
CA ILE A 333 16.92 29.13 -5.34
C ILE A 333 16.29 28.19 -4.29
N SER A 334 16.63 28.34 -3.02
CA SER A 334 16.14 27.46 -1.94
C SER A 334 14.65 27.68 -1.69
N CYS A 335 14.21 28.94 -1.63
CA CYS A 335 12.79 29.28 -1.56
C CYS A 335 12.02 28.75 -2.77
N SER A 336 12.55 28.94 -3.98
CA SER A 336 11.91 28.48 -5.22
C SER A 336 11.77 26.95 -5.28
N ASN A 337 12.80 26.21 -4.86
CA ASN A 337 12.77 24.75 -4.76
C ASN A 337 11.69 24.28 -3.78
N SER A 338 11.59 24.89 -2.59
CA SER A 338 10.52 24.58 -1.63
C SER A 338 9.12 24.92 -2.15
N LEU A 339 8.97 26.00 -2.92
CA LEU A 339 7.69 26.39 -3.52
C LEU A 339 7.25 25.41 -4.62
N ILE A 340 8.18 24.95 -5.45
CA ILE A 340 7.92 23.90 -6.46
C ILE A 340 7.39 22.64 -5.77
N SER A 341 8.02 22.20 -4.68
CA SER A 341 7.54 21.05 -3.89
C SER A 341 6.15 21.31 -3.28
N LEU A 342 5.94 22.47 -2.63
CA LEU A 342 4.65 22.85 -2.06
C LEU A 342 3.51 22.77 -3.08
N TYR A 343 3.66 23.44 -4.21
CA TYR A 343 2.62 23.49 -5.24
C TYR A 343 2.39 22.12 -5.89
N SER A 344 3.47 21.32 -6.05
CA SER A 344 3.35 19.99 -6.63
C SER A 344 2.67 18.98 -5.69
N GLU A 345 2.97 19.02 -4.39
CA GLU A 345 2.31 18.19 -3.37
C GLU A 345 0.84 18.57 -3.18
N SER A 346 0.49 19.85 -3.35
CA SER A 346 -0.91 20.31 -3.33
C SER A 346 -1.69 20.06 -4.63
N GLY A 347 -1.06 19.47 -5.65
CA GLY A 347 -1.68 19.19 -6.96
C GLY A 347 -1.80 20.39 -7.91
N ASP A 348 -1.28 21.58 -7.55
CA ASP A 348 -1.29 22.77 -8.41
C ASP A 348 0.00 22.82 -9.26
N ILE A 349 0.04 21.98 -10.29
CA ILE A 349 1.26 21.86 -11.09
C ILE A 349 1.53 23.08 -11.97
N GLU A 350 0.52 23.89 -12.30
CA GLU A 350 0.71 25.08 -13.13
C GLU A 350 1.43 26.18 -12.34
N ALA A 351 1.10 26.35 -11.06
CA ALA A 351 1.88 27.22 -10.18
C ALA A 351 3.34 26.73 -10.04
N SER A 352 3.55 25.42 -9.86
CA SER A 352 4.88 24.81 -9.82
C SER A 352 5.69 25.08 -11.09
N LYS A 353 5.08 24.89 -12.27
CA LYS A 353 5.69 25.22 -13.58
C LYS A 353 6.02 26.71 -13.71
N SER A 354 5.16 27.60 -13.22
CA SER A 354 5.38 29.04 -13.27
C SER A 354 6.62 29.43 -12.48
N VAL A 355 6.71 28.97 -11.22
CA VAL A 355 7.87 29.21 -10.35
C VAL A 355 9.14 28.69 -11.02
N PHE A 356 9.13 27.45 -11.53
CA PHE A 356 10.29 26.88 -12.20
C PHE A 356 10.72 27.68 -13.45
N LYS A 357 9.77 28.18 -14.25
CA LYS A 357 10.07 29.01 -15.43
C LYS A 357 10.72 30.34 -15.05
N GLU A 358 10.24 30.98 -13.97
CA GLU A 358 10.75 32.27 -13.49
C GLU A 358 12.16 32.20 -12.89
N MET A 359 12.61 31.00 -12.45
CA MET A 359 13.97 30.82 -11.92
C MET A 359 15.05 31.12 -12.98
N VAL A 360 15.90 32.12 -12.71
CA VAL A 360 17.03 32.47 -13.59
C VAL A 360 18.13 31.41 -13.55
N LEU A 361 18.46 30.94 -12.34
CA LEU A 361 19.43 29.87 -12.09
C LEU A 361 18.68 28.65 -11.55
N LYS A 362 18.94 27.50 -12.15
CA LYS A 362 18.35 26.21 -11.77
C LYS A 362 19.47 25.27 -11.39
N ASP A 363 19.46 24.73 -10.19
CA ASP A 363 20.41 23.71 -9.78
C ASP A 363 19.80 22.32 -9.91
N VAL A 364 20.56 21.28 -9.58
CA VAL A 364 20.09 19.88 -9.63
C VAL A 364 18.85 19.69 -8.73
N ILE A 365 18.75 20.41 -7.62
CA ILE A 365 17.62 20.35 -6.69
C ILE A 365 16.36 20.93 -7.34
N SER A 366 16.47 22.06 -8.07
CA SER A 366 15.36 22.63 -8.84
C SER A 366 14.80 21.66 -9.87
N TRP A 367 15.69 21.00 -10.63
CA TRP A 367 15.27 19.99 -11.62
C TRP A 367 14.63 18.79 -10.94
N ASN A 368 15.19 18.30 -9.84
CA ASN A 368 14.66 17.17 -9.08
C ASN A 368 13.28 17.48 -8.47
N ALA A 369 13.08 18.69 -7.93
CA ALA A 369 11.78 19.12 -7.40
C ALA A 369 10.70 19.12 -8.51
N MET A 370 11.03 19.62 -9.70
CA MET A 370 10.09 19.63 -10.83
C MET A 370 9.81 18.21 -11.38
N ILE A 371 10.85 17.38 -11.54
CA ILE A 371 10.72 15.98 -11.96
C ILE A 371 9.89 15.18 -10.96
N GLY A 372 10.17 15.33 -9.66
CA GLY A 372 9.40 14.70 -8.59
C GLY A 372 7.95 15.15 -8.55
N GLY A 373 7.70 16.45 -8.75
CA GLY A 373 6.36 17.01 -8.83
C GLY A 373 5.53 16.48 -10.00
N PHE A 374 6.12 16.34 -11.18
CA PHE A 374 5.45 15.68 -12.31
C PHE A 374 5.18 14.20 -12.05
N ALA A 375 6.15 13.49 -11.45
CA ALA A 375 6.04 12.07 -11.15
C ALA A 375 4.92 11.77 -10.14
N SER A 376 4.85 12.51 -9.03
CA SER A 376 3.83 12.33 -7.99
C SER A 376 2.40 12.64 -8.47
N ASN A 377 2.26 13.51 -9.47
CA ASN A 377 0.99 13.85 -10.10
C ASN A 377 0.65 12.97 -11.31
N GLY A 378 1.40 11.89 -11.56
CA GLY A 378 1.11 10.92 -12.62
C GLY A 378 1.38 11.42 -14.06
N MET A 379 2.12 12.51 -14.22
CA MET A 379 2.45 13.10 -15.53
C MET A 379 3.75 12.50 -16.08
N ILE A 380 3.63 11.30 -16.64
CA ILE A 380 4.75 10.47 -17.07
C ILE A 380 5.57 11.13 -18.20
N LEU A 381 4.89 11.66 -19.22
CA LEU A 381 5.55 12.22 -20.41
C LEU A 381 6.36 13.47 -20.06
N GLU A 382 5.77 14.36 -19.27
CA GLU A 382 6.39 15.58 -18.77
C GLU A 382 7.58 15.26 -17.87
N THR A 383 7.49 14.20 -17.07
CA THR A 383 8.61 13.73 -16.23
C THR A 383 9.83 13.36 -17.09
N PHE A 384 9.64 12.57 -18.15
CA PHE A 384 10.74 12.20 -19.05
C PHE A 384 11.23 13.37 -19.92
N ASP A 385 10.35 14.28 -20.33
CA ASP A 385 10.74 15.51 -21.03
C ASP A 385 11.62 16.41 -20.15
N MET A 386 11.28 16.55 -18.86
CA MET A 386 12.11 17.28 -17.90
C MET A 386 13.47 16.61 -17.66
N LEU A 387 13.51 15.28 -17.57
CA LEU A 387 14.77 14.53 -17.48
C LEU A 387 15.64 14.76 -18.72
N TYR A 388 15.04 14.75 -19.91
CA TYR A 388 15.73 15.00 -21.17
C TYR A 388 16.28 16.44 -21.24
N LYS A 389 15.47 17.44 -20.86
CA LYS A 389 15.89 18.84 -20.78
C LYS A 389 17.03 19.04 -19.80
N MET A 390 16.98 18.42 -18.62
CA MET A 390 18.06 18.45 -17.63
C MET A 390 19.37 17.98 -18.27
N GLN A 391 19.34 16.82 -18.96
CA GLN A 391 20.52 16.26 -19.63
C GLN A 391 21.08 17.16 -20.75
N LEU A 392 20.20 17.82 -21.52
CA LEU A 392 20.59 18.73 -22.59
C LEU A 392 21.31 20.00 -22.07
N THR A 393 20.96 20.48 -20.88
CA THR A 393 21.59 21.69 -20.32
C THR A 393 23.09 21.52 -20.03
N GLY A 394 23.56 20.29 -19.82
CA GLY A 394 24.96 19.95 -19.59
C GLY A 394 25.49 20.30 -18.19
N TYR A 395 25.10 21.43 -17.62
CA TYR A 395 25.57 21.89 -16.30
C TYR A 395 24.87 21.19 -15.11
N ALA A 396 23.66 20.66 -15.30
CA ALA A 396 22.96 19.84 -14.33
C ALA A 396 22.91 18.39 -14.84
N GLN A 397 23.47 17.45 -14.08
CA GLN A 397 23.47 16.02 -14.42
C GLN A 397 22.55 15.25 -13.47
N PRO A 398 21.80 14.23 -13.96
CA PRO A 398 20.98 13.39 -13.10
C PRO A 398 21.80 12.78 -11.97
N ASP A 399 21.34 12.97 -10.74
CA ASP A 399 21.97 12.44 -9.55
C ASP A 399 21.20 11.23 -9.00
N VAL A 400 21.60 10.73 -7.82
CA VAL A 400 20.96 9.57 -7.19
C VAL A 400 19.48 9.86 -6.91
N ALA A 401 19.13 11.09 -6.51
CA ALA A 401 17.76 11.48 -6.25
C ALA A 401 16.93 11.53 -7.55
N THR A 402 17.49 12.06 -8.66
CA THR A 402 16.83 12.01 -9.98
C THR A 402 16.57 10.57 -10.42
N LEU A 403 17.54 9.68 -10.25
CA LEU A 403 17.39 8.29 -10.67
C LEU A 403 16.35 7.56 -9.82
N PHE A 404 16.36 7.79 -8.50
CA PHE A 404 15.39 7.19 -7.59
C PHE A 404 13.95 7.58 -7.98
N THR A 405 13.67 8.86 -8.25
CA THR A 405 12.32 9.30 -8.64
C THR A 405 11.87 8.68 -9.96
N ILE A 406 12.74 8.68 -10.98
CA ILE A 406 12.43 8.11 -12.30
C ILE A 406 12.24 6.58 -12.23
N ILE A 407 13.09 5.87 -11.50
CA ILE A 407 13.00 4.41 -11.36
C ILE A 407 11.72 4.03 -10.59
N SER A 408 11.38 4.78 -9.55
CA SER A 408 10.15 4.58 -8.76
C SER A 408 8.90 4.82 -9.61
N LEU A 409 8.89 5.88 -10.43
CA LEU A 409 7.83 6.12 -11.42
C LEU A 409 7.71 4.94 -12.39
N CYS A 410 8.83 4.43 -12.92
CA CYS A 410 8.82 3.26 -13.79
C CYS A 410 8.26 2.01 -13.07
N ALA A 411 8.51 1.87 -11.77
CA ALA A 411 8.02 0.77 -10.95
C ALA A 411 6.50 0.86 -10.74
N GLU A 412 5.98 2.04 -10.42
CA GLU A 412 4.55 2.30 -10.19
C GLU A 412 3.71 2.10 -11.45
N TRP A 413 4.20 2.57 -12.59
CA TRP A 413 3.49 2.50 -13.87
C TRP A 413 3.90 1.27 -14.72
N MET A 414 4.71 0.38 -14.16
CA MET A 414 5.19 -0.86 -14.82
C MET A 414 5.88 -0.62 -16.18
N LEU A 415 6.64 0.47 -16.30
CA LEU A 415 7.34 0.91 -17.52
C LEU A 415 8.68 0.18 -17.69
N LEU A 416 8.63 -1.10 -18.04
CA LEU A 416 9.81 -1.96 -18.10
C LEU A 416 10.86 -1.53 -19.13
N ARG A 417 10.45 -0.95 -20.26
CA ARG A 417 11.38 -0.56 -21.34
C ARG A 417 12.20 0.64 -20.90
N GLU A 418 11.53 1.67 -20.42
CA GLU A 418 12.07 2.91 -19.91
C GLU A 418 12.97 2.62 -18.69
N GLY A 419 12.49 1.82 -17.74
CA GLY A 419 13.27 1.37 -16.58
C GLY A 419 14.58 0.66 -16.95
N LYS A 420 14.59 -0.16 -18.01
CA LYS A 420 15.83 -0.78 -18.54
C LYS A 420 16.80 0.25 -19.11
N THR A 421 16.31 1.29 -19.80
CA THR A 421 17.19 2.35 -20.33
C THR A 421 17.85 3.15 -19.20
N VAL A 422 17.09 3.44 -18.15
CA VAL A 422 17.58 4.13 -16.96
C VAL A 422 18.58 3.24 -16.21
N HIS A 423 18.31 1.94 -16.07
CA HIS A 423 19.29 0.98 -15.53
C HIS A 423 20.60 0.96 -16.34
N GLY A 424 20.53 0.98 -17.67
CA GLY A 424 21.72 1.11 -18.52
C GLY A 424 22.46 2.44 -18.33
N PHE A 425 21.76 3.52 -18.02
CA PHE A 425 22.37 4.80 -17.65
C PHE A 425 23.10 4.72 -16.29
N THR A 426 22.51 4.08 -15.27
CA THR A 426 23.13 3.97 -13.93
C THR A 426 24.43 3.16 -13.97
N ILE A 427 24.48 2.11 -14.79
CA ILE A 427 25.70 1.32 -15.02
C ILE A 427 26.79 2.18 -15.69
N ARG A 428 26.46 2.89 -16.77
CA ARG A 428 27.42 3.73 -17.51
C ARG A 428 28.03 4.85 -16.65
N ARG A 429 27.28 5.36 -15.67
CA ARG A 429 27.72 6.41 -14.73
C ARG A 429 28.34 5.86 -13.44
N GLN A 430 28.49 4.54 -13.30
CA GLN A 430 28.99 3.88 -12.08
C GLN A 430 28.20 4.24 -10.81
N MET A 431 26.92 4.56 -10.94
CA MET A 431 26.05 4.95 -9.82
C MET A 431 25.38 3.75 -9.14
N ILE A 432 25.58 2.55 -9.69
CA ILE A 432 24.97 1.33 -9.18
C ILE A 432 25.56 0.87 -7.85
N SER A 433 26.65 1.46 -7.36
CA SER A 433 27.16 1.17 -6.01
C SER A 433 26.28 1.75 -4.90
N ASP A 434 25.36 2.66 -5.24
CA ASP A 434 24.45 3.28 -4.28
C ASP A 434 23.25 2.36 -3.98
N LEU A 435 23.03 2.10 -2.68
CA LEU A 435 21.93 1.22 -2.22
C LEU A 435 20.55 1.77 -2.58
N TRP A 436 20.36 3.10 -2.64
CA TRP A 436 19.06 3.69 -3.00
C TRP A 436 18.70 3.41 -4.47
N VAL A 437 19.70 3.43 -5.35
CA VAL A 437 19.51 3.12 -6.77
C VAL A 437 19.25 1.64 -6.97
N ILE A 438 20.02 0.75 -6.32
CA ILE A 438 19.79 -0.69 -6.45
C ILE A 438 18.43 -1.07 -5.86
N ASN A 439 18.06 -0.60 -4.67
CA ASN A 439 16.78 -0.94 -4.04
C ASN A 439 15.58 -0.47 -4.87
N SER A 440 15.66 0.70 -5.49
CA SER A 440 14.62 1.16 -6.43
C SER A 440 14.57 0.32 -7.72
N LEU A 441 15.72 -0.14 -8.24
CA LEU A 441 15.75 -1.07 -9.37
C LEU A 441 15.17 -2.44 -9.04
N LEU A 442 15.43 -2.97 -7.83
CA LEU A 442 14.82 -4.21 -7.34
C LEU A 442 13.29 -4.10 -7.32
N ASP A 443 12.76 -2.99 -6.81
CA ASP A 443 11.31 -2.72 -6.78
C ASP A 443 10.73 -2.57 -8.20
N MET A 444 11.43 -1.87 -9.09
CA MET A 444 11.01 -1.71 -10.49
C MET A 444 10.93 -3.06 -11.22
N TYR A 445 11.98 -3.88 -11.14
CA TYR A 445 11.97 -5.19 -11.79
C TYR A 445 10.96 -6.15 -11.16
N SER A 446 10.74 -6.09 -9.84
CA SER A 446 9.76 -6.93 -9.17
C SER A 446 8.32 -6.54 -9.53
N LYS A 447 7.98 -5.25 -9.57
CA LYS A 447 6.65 -4.76 -10.01
C LYS A 447 6.38 -4.99 -11.50
N CYS A 448 7.41 -4.96 -12.35
CA CYS A 448 7.31 -5.28 -13.77
C CYS A 448 7.32 -6.79 -14.09
N ASN A 449 7.08 -7.66 -13.10
CA ASN A 449 7.06 -9.12 -13.24
C ASN A 449 8.35 -9.72 -13.87
N CYS A 450 9.51 -9.11 -13.58
CA CYS A 450 10.83 -9.52 -14.06
C CYS A 450 11.74 -9.95 -12.89
N ILE A 451 11.22 -10.84 -12.04
CA ILE A 451 11.85 -11.21 -10.76
C ILE A 451 13.28 -11.76 -10.90
N ILE A 452 13.59 -12.49 -11.98
CA ILE A 452 14.93 -13.04 -12.24
C ILE A 452 15.99 -11.92 -12.32
N LYS A 453 15.64 -10.77 -12.92
CA LYS A 453 16.57 -9.63 -13.01
C LYS A 453 16.74 -8.94 -11.66
N ALA A 454 15.67 -8.87 -10.87
CA ALA A 454 15.76 -8.39 -9.50
C ALA A 454 16.66 -9.32 -8.66
N GLU A 455 16.53 -10.64 -8.80
CA GLU A 455 17.36 -11.62 -8.10
C GLU A 455 18.85 -11.48 -8.45
N LEU A 456 19.19 -11.30 -9.73
CA LEU A 456 20.57 -11.06 -10.16
C LEU A 456 21.16 -9.79 -9.52
N LEU A 457 20.38 -8.71 -9.47
CA LEU A 457 20.79 -7.46 -8.81
C LEU A 457 20.95 -7.66 -7.30
N PHE A 458 20.02 -8.36 -6.67
CA PHE A 458 20.03 -8.66 -5.23
C PHE A 458 21.25 -9.49 -4.84
N ASN A 459 21.63 -10.47 -5.67
CA ASN A 459 22.80 -11.30 -5.46
C ASN A 459 24.11 -10.53 -5.64
N ALA A 460 24.12 -9.49 -6.49
CA ALA A 460 25.28 -8.64 -6.72
C ALA A 460 25.57 -7.63 -5.58
N ILE A 461 24.65 -7.43 -4.62
CA ILE A 461 24.84 -6.48 -3.50
C ILE A 461 25.85 -7.05 -2.48
N PRO A 462 27.01 -6.40 -2.23
CA PRO A 462 28.01 -6.91 -1.31
C PRO A 462 27.55 -6.92 0.16
N LYS A 463 26.85 -5.85 0.57
CA LYS A 463 26.26 -5.71 1.90
C LYS A 463 24.83 -5.20 1.77
N ARG A 464 23.88 -6.11 2.02
CA ARG A 464 22.44 -5.83 1.91
C ARG A 464 21.95 -5.11 3.16
N ASP A 465 21.09 -4.13 2.98
CA ASP A 465 20.34 -3.51 4.07
C ASP A 465 18.95 -4.14 4.19
N LEU A 466 18.23 -3.81 5.27
CA LEU A 466 16.90 -4.36 5.52
C LEU A 466 15.92 -4.04 4.38
N VAL A 467 16.09 -2.90 3.71
CA VAL A 467 15.25 -2.48 2.58
C VAL A 467 15.47 -3.40 1.37
N SER A 468 16.71 -3.75 1.02
CA SER A 468 17.01 -4.70 -0.06
C SER A 468 16.29 -6.03 0.13
N TRP A 469 16.31 -6.57 1.36
CA TRP A 469 15.64 -7.82 1.66
C TRP A 469 14.11 -7.72 1.58
N ASN A 470 13.53 -6.65 2.13
CA ASN A 470 12.08 -6.46 2.15
C ASN A 470 11.50 -6.31 0.74
N VAL A 471 12.19 -5.55 -0.13
CA VAL A 471 11.79 -5.39 -1.54
C VAL A 471 11.83 -6.74 -2.26
N MET A 472 12.85 -7.57 -2.01
CA MET A 472 12.97 -8.87 -2.66
C MET A 472 11.94 -9.89 -2.16
N ILE A 473 11.67 -9.95 -0.84
CA ILE A 473 10.64 -10.84 -0.25
C ILE A 473 9.26 -10.48 -0.79
N SER A 474 8.91 -9.18 -0.76
CA SER A 474 7.67 -8.66 -1.33
C SER A 474 7.58 -8.94 -2.83
N GLY A 475 8.70 -8.76 -3.56
CA GLY A 475 8.80 -9.05 -4.97
C GLY A 475 8.54 -10.51 -5.32
N TYR A 476 9.08 -11.46 -4.57
CA TYR A 476 8.81 -12.89 -4.76
C TYR A 476 7.35 -13.24 -4.45
N SER A 477 6.82 -12.75 -3.32
CA SER A 477 5.42 -12.94 -2.93
C SER A 477 4.46 -12.47 -4.02
N ARG A 478 4.63 -11.24 -4.51
CA ARG A 478 3.74 -10.62 -5.52
C ARG A 478 3.75 -11.35 -6.86
N ASN A 479 4.88 -11.95 -7.23
CA ASN A 479 5.04 -12.68 -8.50
C ASN A 479 4.72 -14.19 -8.37
N GLY A 480 4.16 -14.64 -7.24
CA GLY A 480 3.72 -16.02 -7.03
C GLY A 480 4.80 -17.01 -6.59
N TYR A 481 6.01 -16.54 -6.29
CA TYR A 481 7.15 -17.34 -5.84
C TYR A 481 7.21 -17.42 -4.30
N SER A 482 6.17 -18.01 -3.70
CA SER A 482 6.00 -18.01 -2.24
C SER A 482 7.11 -18.79 -1.51
N LYS A 483 7.63 -19.88 -2.08
CA LYS A 483 8.69 -20.69 -1.46
C LYS A 483 10.02 -19.94 -1.36
N GLU A 484 10.37 -19.22 -2.43
CA GLU A 484 11.56 -18.39 -2.52
C GLU A 484 11.49 -17.23 -1.53
N ALA A 485 10.32 -16.57 -1.43
CA ALA A 485 10.07 -15.52 -0.44
C ALA A 485 10.26 -16.03 1.00
N GLN A 486 9.71 -17.21 1.32
CA GLN A 486 9.85 -17.84 2.65
C GLN A 486 11.30 -18.22 2.95
N SER A 487 12.03 -18.76 1.97
CA SER A 487 13.45 -19.09 2.10
C SER A 487 14.27 -17.82 2.39
N LEU A 488 14.01 -16.74 1.65
CA LEU A 488 14.70 -15.47 1.81
C LEU A 488 14.43 -14.86 3.20
N PHE A 489 13.18 -14.94 3.68
CA PHE A 489 12.81 -14.50 5.02
C PHE A 489 13.52 -15.32 6.11
N LYS A 490 13.60 -16.65 5.97
CA LYS A 490 14.38 -17.50 6.89
C LYS A 490 15.86 -17.12 6.92
N THR A 491 16.47 -16.87 5.76
CA THR A 491 17.87 -16.42 5.73
C THR A 491 18.05 -15.07 6.42
N LEU A 492 17.10 -14.16 6.27
CA LEU A 492 17.13 -12.86 6.92
C LEU A 492 17.00 -12.98 8.44
N THR A 493 16.11 -13.84 8.97
CA THR A 493 15.98 -14.03 10.43
C THR A 493 17.21 -14.69 11.04
N HIS A 494 17.95 -15.50 10.27
CA HIS A 494 19.23 -16.06 10.71
C HIS A 494 20.37 -15.01 10.72
N GLN A 495 20.32 -13.99 9.86
CA GLN A 495 21.38 -12.98 9.73
C GLN A 495 21.12 -11.70 10.54
N CYS A 496 19.87 -11.33 10.79
CA CYS A 496 19.48 -10.08 11.43
C CYS A 496 18.58 -10.33 12.65
N LEU A 497 19.01 -9.84 13.83
CA LEU A 497 18.23 -9.90 15.08
C LEU A 497 17.19 -8.76 15.23
N GLN A 498 17.29 -7.69 14.42
CA GLN A 498 16.33 -6.58 14.41
C GLN A 498 15.53 -6.57 13.11
N LEU A 499 14.31 -7.09 13.15
CA LEU A 499 13.35 -7.00 12.05
C LEU A 499 12.52 -5.71 12.22
N SER A 500 12.23 -5.04 11.10
CA SER A 500 11.24 -3.96 11.09
C SER A 500 9.83 -4.50 10.90
N PHE A 501 8.82 -3.70 11.26
CA PHE A 501 7.42 -3.92 10.92
C PHE A 501 7.21 -4.27 9.44
N SER A 502 7.85 -3.53 8.53
CA SER A 502 7.80 -3.78 7.08
C SER A 502 8.35 -5.14 6.66
N THR A 503 9.29 -5.70 7.43
CA THR A 503 9.87 -7.02 7.18
C THR A 503 8.85 -8.12 7.48
N VAL A 504 8.13 -7.99 8.60
CA VAL A 504 7.12 -8.97 8.99
C VAL A 504 5.90 -8.91 8.07
N LEU A 505 5.46 -7.72 7.65
CA LEU A 505 4.41 -7.60 6.64
C LEU A 505 4.80 -8.26 5.31
N ALA A 506 6.04 -8.07 4.84
CA ALA A 506 6.53 -8.74 3.64
C ALA A 506 6.61 -10.27 3.81
N GLY A 507 6.92 -10.74 5.03
CA GLY A 507 6.85 -12.17 5.38
C GLY A 507 5.42 -12.70 5.34
N ILE A 508 4.46 -11.99 5.95
CA ILE A 508 3.04 -12.37 5.97
C ILE A 508 2.45 -12.37 4.55
N SER A 509 2.81 -11.39 3.71
CA SER A 509 2.34 -11.36 2.31
C SER A 509 2.84 -12.55 1.49
N SER A 510 3.90 -13.24 1.90
CA SER A 510 4.35 -14.49 1.26
C SER A 510 3.49 -15.72 1.61
N CYS A 511 2.59 -15.61 2.59
CA CYS A 511 1.69 -16.67 3.03
C CYS A 511 0.40 -16.69 2.20
N ILE A 512 0.46 -17.08 0.93
CA ILE A 512 -0.70 -17.05 0.01
C ILE A 512 -1.29 -18.47 -0.21
N SER A 513 -0.48 -19.53 -0.11
CA SER A 513 -0.90 -20.91 -0.40
C SER A 513 -1.25 -21.69 0.86
N LEU A 514 -2.26 -22.57 0.84
CA LEU A 514 -2.67 -23.42 1.97
C LEU A 514 -1.49 -24.15 2.66
N ASP A 515 -0.44 -24.51 1.91
CA ASP A 515 0.79 -25.13 2.41
C ASP A 515 1.68 -24.21 3.28
N SER A 516 1.36 -22.93 3.39
CA SER A 516 2.18 -21.90 4.08
C SER A 516 1.68 -21.53 5.48
N LEU A 517 0.59 -22.14 5.98
CA LEU A 517 0.06 -21.87 7.32
C LEU A 517 1.11 -22.11 8.43
N GLN A 518 1.94 -23.15 8.28
CA GLN A 518 3.02 -23.42 9.25
C GLN A 518 4.07 -22.31 9.29
N PHE A 519 4.36 -21.72 8.14
CA PHE A 519 5.27 -20.59 8.06
C PHE A 519 4.63 -19.33 8.67
N GLY A 520 3.35 -19.06 8.40
CA GLY A 520 2.60 -17.99 9.07
C GLY A 520 2.57 -18.13 10.60
N LYS A 521 2.34 -19.35 11.12
CA LYS A 521 2.43 -19.66 12.55
C LYS A 521 3.84 -19.41 13.11
N SER A 522 4.89 -19.71 12.35
CA SER A 522 6.27 -19.43 12.77
C SER A 522 6.58 -17.92 12.87
N ILE A 523 6.03 -17.11 11.95
CA ILE A 523 6.12 -15.64 12.01
C ILE A 523 5.39 -15.12 13.25
N HIS A 524 4.16 -15.59 13.48
CA HIS A 524 3.38 -15.21 14.66
C HIS A 524 4.11 -15.56 15.97
N CYS A 525 4.69 -16.77 16.09
CA CYS A 525 5.49 -17.15 17.26
C CYS A 525 6.73 -16.25 17.45
N TRP A 526 7.37 -15.81 16.35
CA TRP A 526 8.49 -14.88 16.43
C TRP A 526 8.04 -13.49 16.91
N GLU A 527 6.91 -13.00 16.43
CA GLU A 527 6.33 -11.71 16.83
C GLU A 527 6.04 -11.65 18.34
N ILE A 528 5.46 -12.74 18.90
CA ILE A 528 5.25 -12.88 20.34
C ILE A 528 6.59 -12.82 21.08
N LYS A 529 7.61 -13.55 20.60
CA LYS A 529 8.96 -13.53 21.23
C LYS A 529 9.63 -12.16 21.14
N ALA A 530 9.35 -11.38 20.11
CA ALA A 530 9.89 -10.04 19.92
C ALA A 530 9.16 -8.96 20.75
N GLY A 531 8.07 -9.31 21.44
CA GLY A 531 7.27 -8.35 22.22
C GLY A 531 6.49 -7.35 21.34
N LEU A 532 6.22 -7.69 20.08
CA LEU A 532 5.50 -6.86 19.12
C LEU A 532 3.98 -7.11 19.10
N SER A 533 3.50 -8.00 19.98
CA SER A 533 2.11 -8.50 20.01
C SER A 533 1.05 -7.45 20.35
N SER A 534 1.44 -6.26 20.81
CA SER A 534 0.51 -5.15 21.10
C SER A 534 0.31 -4.20 19.92
N ASN A 535 0.96 -4.42 18.78
CA ASN A 535 0.83 -3.53 17.62
C ASN A 535 -0.40 -3.89 16.77
N ILE A 536 -1.38 -2.98 16.74
CA ILE A 536 -2.66 -3.12 16.02
C ILE A 536 -2.46 -3.52 14.54
N LEU A 537 -1.50 -2.92 13.83
CA LEU A 537 -1.30 -3.19 12.40
C LEU A 537 -0.76 -4.61 12.14
N MET A 538 0.05 -5.14 13.06
CA MET A 538 0.61 -6.49 12.96
C MET A 538 -0.48 -7.53 13.18
N VAL A 539 -1.27 -7.33 14.23
CA VAL A 539 -2.36 -8.25 14.55
C VAL A 539 -3.46 -8.20 13.50
N ASN A 540 -3.80 -7.04 12.92
CA ASN A 540 -4.71 -6.99 11.76
C ASN A 540 -4.19 -7.81 10.57
N SER A 541 -2.87 -7.77 10.32
CA SER A 541 -2.25 -8.55 9.26
C SER A 541 -2.23 -10.06 9.57
N LEU A 542 -2.03 -10.45 10.83
CA LEU A 542 -2.14 -11.83 11.29
C LEU A 542 -3.58 -12.36 11.28
N VAL A 543 -4.55 -11.56 11.73
CA VAL A 543 -5.98 -11.87 11.69
C VAL A 543 -6.40 -12.11 10.23
N HIS A 544 -6.05 -11.21 9.32
CA HIS A 544 -6.31 -11.40 7.89
C HIS A 544 -5.64 -12.67 7.34
N MET A 545 -4.40 -12.96 7.76
CA MET A 545 -3.69 -14.19 7.40
C MET A 545 -4.43 -15.44 7.87
N TYR A 546 -4.76 -15.53 9.16
CA TYR A 546 -5.47 -16.69 9.73
C TYR A 546 -6.87 -16.90 9.12
N ILE A 547 -7.60 -15.82 8.83
CA ILE A 547 -8.92 -15.90 8.17
C ILE A 547 -8.78 -16.46 6.75
N ASN A 548 -7.77 -16.04 5.98
CA ASN A 548 -7.52 -16.59 4.64
C ASN A 548 -7.12 -18.07 4.65
N PHE A 549 -6.57 -18.57 5.75
CA PHE A 549 -6.29 -19.99 5.96
C PHE A 549 -7.45 -20.77 6.58
N GLY A 550 -8.57 -20.12 6.91
CA GLY A 550 -9.74 -20.74 7.53
C GLY A 550 -9.58 -21.05 9.03
N ASP A 551 -8.49 -20.64 9.69
CA ASP A 551 -8.30 -20.79 11.14
C ASP A 551 -8.95 -19.61 11.88
N LEU A 552 -10.29 -19.57 11.85
CA LEU A 552 -11.08 -18.52 12.50
C LEU A 552 -10.83 -18.48 14.02
N SER A 553 -10.54 -19.62 14.64
CA SER A 553 -10.29 -19.70 16.08
C SER A 553 -9.08 -18.86 16.48
N ALA A 554 -7.95 -18.99 15.77
CA ALA A 554 -6.77 -18.20 16.02
C ALA A 554 -7.00 -16.70 15.69
N ALA A 555 -7.77 -16.42 14.64
CA ALA A 555 -8.11 -15.05 14.25
C ALA A 555 -8.94 -14.34 15.33
N PHE A 556 -10.00 -14.96 15.85
CA PHE A 556 -10.84 -14.38 16.90
C PHE A 556 -10.09 -14.27 18.24
N MET A 557 -9.26 -15.26 18.60
CA MET A 557 -8.40 -15.17 19.79
C MET A 557 -7.44 -13.98 19.72
N LEU A 558 -6.85 -13.71 18.55
CA LEU A 558 -6.00 -12.54 18.35
C LEU A 558 -6.77 -11.23 18.40
N PHE A 559 -7.94 -11.21 17.78
CA PHE A 559 -8.80 -10.04 17.81
C PHE A 559 -9.27 -9.70 19.24
N ASP A 560 -9.63 -10.70 20.04
CA ASP A 560 -10.01 -10.53 21.45
C ASP A 560 -8.92 -9.81 22.26
N THR A 561 -7.63 -10.06 21.95
CA THR A 561 -6.52 -9.39 22.66
C THR A 561 -6.42 -7.89 22.39
N ILE A 562 -7.01 -7.40 21.30
CA ILE A 562 -6.94 -5.97 20.88
C ILE A 562 -8.26 -5.23 21.06
N SER A 563 -9.39 -5.94 21.15
CA SER A 563 -10.76 -5.42 21.24
C SER A 563 -11.03 -4.27 22.23
N ALA A 564 -10.14 -4.06 23.21
CA ALA A 564 -10.30 -3.05 24.25
C ALA A 564 -9.81 -1.63 23.89
N GLU A 565 -9.01 -1.43 22.82
CA GLU A 565 -8.35 -0.13 22.52
C GLU A 565 -8.87 0.60 21.26
N GLU A 566 -9.99 0.19 20.65
CA GLU A 566 -10.07 0.13 19.18
C GLU A 566 -10.64 1.30 18.33
N ASP A 567 -10.07 1.36 17.12
CA ASP A 567 -10.49 2.05 15.89
C ASP A 567 -11.33 1.12 14.96
N ILE A 568 -12.19 1.70 14.12
CA ILE A 568 -13.11 0.98 13.19
C ILE A 568 -12.37 0.05 12.19
N ALA A 569 -11.09 0.32 11.90
CA ALA A 569 -10.29 -0.44 10.94
C ALA A 569 -10.08 -1.92 11.30
N CYS A 570 -10.00 -2.26 12.60
CA CYS A 570 -9.81 -3.64 13.06
C CYS A 570 -11.06 -4.49 12.78
N TRP A 571 -12.23 -3.98 13.15
CA TRP A 571 -13.53 -4.59 12.86
C TRP A 571 -13.74 -4.80 11.35
N ASN A 572 -13.38 -3.81 10.54
CA ASN A 572 -13.44 -3.93 9.09
C ASN A 572 -12.57 -5.07 8.56
N THR A 573 -11.39 -5.29 9.12
CA THR A 573 -10.45 -6.33 8.67
C THR A 573 -11.03 -7.73 8.88
N ILE A 574 -11.60 -7.99 10.07
CA ILE A 574 -12.19 -9.30 10.39
C ILE A 574 -13.52 -9.52 9.65
N ILE A 575 -14.39 -8.51 9.58
CA ILE A 575 -15.67 -8.61 8.86
C ILE A 575 -15.44 -8.83 7.35
N ALA A 576 -14.52 -8.07 6.75
CA ALA A 576 -14.16 -8.23 5.34
C ALA A 576 -13.48 -9.59 5.08
N GLY A 577 -12.57 -10.01 5.96
CA GLY A 577 -11.88 -11.30 5.88
C GLY A 577 -12.88 -12.46 5.91
N CYS A 578 -13.80 -12.48 6.88
CA CYS A 578 -14.83 -13.49 7.01
C CYS A 578 -15.73 -13.52 5.76
N LYS A 579 -16.19 -12.36 5.29
CA LYS A 579 -17.03 -12.27 4.09
C LYS A 579 -16.30 -12.74 2.81
N ASN A 580 -15.02 -12.44 2.65
CA ASN A 580 -14.26 -12.84 1.45
C ASN A 580 -13.98 -14.34 1.40
N ASN A 581 -13.86 -15.01 2.55
CA ASN A 581 -13.65 -16.45 2.65
C ASN A 581 -14.96 -17.26 2.81
N GLY A 582 -16.12 -16.63 2.65
CA GLY A 582 -17.43 -17.31 2.68
C GLY A 582 -18.01 -17.55 4.08
N HIS A 583 -17.35 -17.08 5.13
CA HIS A 583 -17.78 -17.15 6.53
C HIS A 583 -18.77 -16.02 6.86
N PHE A 584 -19.94 -16.04 6.19
CA PHE A 584 -20.91 -14.95 6.25
C PHE A 584 -21.60 -14.83 7.61
N ARG A 585 -21.82 -15.95 8.32
CA ARG A 585 -22.49 -15.94 9.64
C ARG A 585 -21.60 -15.31 10.69
N GLU A 586 -20.31 -15.65 10.65
CA GLU A 586 -19.29 -15.11 11.52
C GLU A 586 -19.12 -13.61 11.29
N ALA A 587 -19.12 -13.14 10.03
CA ALA A 587 -19.11 -11.72 9.71
C ALA A 587 -20.29 -10.95 10.36
N LEU A 588 -21.50 -11.54 10.37
CA LEU A 588 -22.67 -10.96 11.02
C LEU A 588 -22.57 -10.99 12.55
N ALA A 589 -22.05 -12.09 13.12
CA ALA A 589 -21.82 -12.22 14.55
C ALA A 589 -20.82 -11.16 15.06
N THR A 590 -19.71 -10.97 14.34
CA THR A 590 -18.71 -9.96 14.65
C THR A 590 -19.26 -8.54 14.54
N PHE A 591 -20.12 -8.27 13.56
CA PHE A 591 -20.83 -6.98 13.48
C PHE A 591 -21.77 -6.74 14.66
N ASN A 592 -22.50 -7.75 15.10
CA ASN A 592 -23.35 -7.63 16.28
C ASN A 592 -22.53 -7.40 17.55
N TRP A 593 -21.35 -8.04 17.66
CA TRP A 593 -20.43 -7.81 18.75
C TRP A 593 -19.85 -6.38 18.74
N MET A 594 -19.42 -5.89 17.57
CA MET A 594 -18.99 -4.49 17.38
C MET A 594 -20.03 -3.50 17.92
N ARG A 595 -21.31 -3.71 17.61
CA ARG A 595 -22.43 -2.86 18.05
C ARG A 595 -22.73 -2.92 19.54
N GLN A 596 -22.32 -3.98 20.23
CA GLN A 596 -22.48 -4.10 21.68
C GLN A 596 -21.35 -3.39 22.44
N VAL A 597 -20.15 -3.37 21.86
CA VAL A 597 -18.94 -2.79 22.49
C VAL A 597 -18.80 -1.29 22.18
N MET A 598 -19.15 -0.84 20.97
CA MET A 598 -18.99 0.54 20.52
C MET A 598 -20.33 1.28 20.38
N ASP A 599 -20.39 2.53 20.86
CA ASP A 599 -21.59 3.39 20.81
C ASP A 599 -21.60 4.35 19.57
N VAL A 600 -20.84 4.06 18.51
CA VAL A 600 -20.60 4.99 17.38
C VAL A 600 -20.73 4.35 15.98
N MET A 601 -21.08 5.21 15.02
CA MET A 601 -21.47 5.02 13.61
C MET A 601 -20.59 4.05 12.80
N CYS A 602 -21.24 3.04 12.19
CA CYS A 602 -20.64 2.17 11.19
C CYS A 602 -20.20 3.00 9.96
N ASP A 603 -19.02 2.71 9.42
CA ASP A 603 -18.58 3.28 8.16
C ASP A 603 -19.20 2.53 6.95
N SER A 604 -18.99 3.08 5.76
CA SER A 604 -19.49 2.45 4.52
C SER A 604 -18.84 1.10 4.24
N ILE A 605 -17.60 0.88 4.68
CA ILE A 605 -16.88 -0.39 4.49
C ILE A 605 -17.53 -1.50 5.31
N THR A 606 -17.84 -1.23 6.59
CA THR A 606 -18.54 -2.15 7.49
C THR A 606 -19.88 -2.55 6.88
N LEU A 607 -20.71 -1.57 6.51
CA LEU A 607 -22.05 -1.83 5.98
C LEU A 607 -22.02 -2.62 4.67
N VAL A 608 -21.12 -2.30 3.74
CA VAL A 608 -21.00 -3.04 2.46
C VAL A 608 -20.72 -4.52 2.70
N ASN A 609 -19.80 -4.85 3.60
CA ASN A 609 -19.43 -6.25 3.87
C ASN A 609 -20.57 -7.02 4.58
N VAL A 610 -21.22 -6.40 5.56
CA VAL A 610 -22.33 -7.01 6.32
C VAL A 610 -23.59 -7.18 5.44
N ILE A 611 -23.95 -6.18 4.65
CA ILE A 611 -25.07 -6.27 3.69
C ILE A 611 -24.80 -7.36 2.65
N SER A 612 -23.56 -7.47 2.16
CA SER A 612 -23.16 -8.55 1.26
C SER A 612 -23.28 -9.93 1.93
N ALA A 613 -22.93 -10.05 3.21
CA ALA A 613 -23.08 -11.29 3.97
C ALA A 613 -24.56 -11.70 4.09
N CYS A 614 -25.46 -10.78 4.45
CA CYS A 614 -26.91 -11.02 4.46
C CYS A 614 -27.44 -11.48 3.09
N GLY A 615 -26.95 -10.86 2.01
CA GLY A 615 -27.35 -11.23 0.65
C GLY A 615 -26.90 -12.62 0.22
N ASN A 616 -25.75 -13.10 0.69
CA ASN A 616 -25.30 -14.49 0.44
C ASN A 616 -26.06 -15.52 1.29
N LEU A 617 -26.47 -15.14 2.50
CA LEU A 617 -27.25 -16.01 3.40
C LEU A 617 -28.77 -15.94 3.15
N LEU A 618 -29.21 -15.12 2.20
CA LEU A 618 -30.63 -14.88 1.87
C LEU A 618 -31.47 -14.35 3.05
N LEU A 619 -30.84 -13.61 3.98
CA LEU A 619 -31.47 -13.08 5.20
C LEU A 619 -32.15 -11.72 4.96
N ILE A 620 -33.35 -11.75 4.38
CA ILE A 620 -34.06 -10.53 3.96
C ILE A 620 -34.43 -9.58 5.12
N TYR A 621 -34.85 -10.12 6.27
CA TYR A 621 -35.30 -9.29 7.39
C TYR A 621 -34.13 -8.53 8.03
N GLU A 622 -32.99 -9.19 8.21
CA GLU A 622 -31.75 -8.56 8.65
C GLU A 622 -31.24 -7.55 7.62
N GLY A 623 -31.27 -7.89 6.33
CA GLY A 623 -30.93 -6.96 5.25
C GLY A 623 -31.80 -5.70 5.24
N LYS A 624 -33.11 -5.81 5.51
CA LYS A 624 -34.01 -4.66 5.67
C LYS A 624 -33.68 -3.83 6.92
N SER A 625 -33.33 -4.47 8.03
CA SER A 625 -32.88 -3.80 9.25
C SER A 625 -31.60 -2.98 8.99
N LEU A 626 -30.62 -3.58 8.30
CA LEU A 626 -29.38 -2.91 7.90
C LEU A 626 -29.60 -1.77 6.90
N HIS A 627 -30.56 -1.91 5.98
CA HIS A 627 -30.96 -0.82 5.10
C HIS A 627 -31.55 0.36 5.91
N GLY A 628 -32.41 0.07 6.89
CA GLY A 628 -32.90 1.10 7.83
C GLY A 628 -31.77 1.77 8.62
N LEU A 629 -30.78 1.00 9.07
CA LEU A 629 -29.58 1.53 9.73
C LEU A 629 -28.74 2.42 8.80
N ALA A 630 -28.55 2.02 7.54
CA ALA A 630 -27.82 2.81 6.55
C ALA A 630 -28.51 4.16 6.26
N ILE A 631 -29.85 4.19 6.25
CA ILE A 631 -30.63 5.42 6.12
C ILE A 631 -30.44 6.31 7.36
N LYS A 632 -30.51 5.73 8.57
CA LYS A 632 -30.37 6.48 9.84
C LYS A 632 -28.99 7.10 10.01
N THR A 633 -27.94 6.47 9.49
CA THR A 633 -26.54 6.90 9.62
C THR A 633 -26.08 7.83 8.49
N PHE A 634 -26.95 8.21 7.54
CA PHE A 634 -26.64 8.99 6.32
C PHE A 634 -25.63 8.34 5.34
N VAL A 635 -24.95 7.26 5.73
CA VAL A 635 -24.03 6.48 4.90
C VAL A 635 -24.76 5.77 3.75
N GLY A 636 -26.07 5.53 3.86
CA GLY A 636 -26.91 4.96 2.79
C GLY A 636 -27.00 5.81 1.53
N SER A 637 -26.53 7.06 1.55
CA SER A 637 -26.40 7.91 0.36
C SER A 637 -25.16 7.59 -0.49
N GLU A 638 -24.17 6.87 0.07
CA GLU A 638 -22.98 6.47 -0.69
C GLU A 638 -23.31 5.39 -1.74
N THR A 639 -22.82 5.59 -2.97
CA THR A 639 -23.04 4.67 -4.11
C THR A 639 -22.59 3.24 -3.81
N ARG A 640 -21.51 3.04 -3.03
CA ARG A 640 -21.01 1.70 -2.64
C ARG A 640 -22.03 0.92 -1.81
N VAL A 641 -22.62 1.57 -0.80
CA VAL A 641 -23.65 0.96 0.07
C VAL A 641 -24.91 0.66 -0.73
N GLN A 642 -25.32 1.58 -1.61
CA GLN A 642 -26.48 1.38 -2.49
C GLN A 642 -26.29 0.19 -3.43
N ASN A 643 -25.11 0.04 -4.05
CA ASN A 643 -24.78 -1.10 -4.91
C ASN A 643 -24.82 -2.43 -4.13
N ALA A 644 -24.32 -2.45 -2.89
CA ALA A 644 -24.41 -3.60 -2.00
C ALA A 644 -25.87 -3.95 -1.66
N LEU A 645 -26.71 -2.96 -1.37
CA LEU A 645 -28.15 -3.14 -1.11
C LEU A 645 -28.91 -3.67 -2.32
N ILE A 646 -28.66 -3.13 -3.53
CA ILE A 646 -29.27 -3.62 -4.78
C ILE A 646 -28.92 -5.10 -4.97
N THR A 647 -27.65 -5.46 -4.77
CA THR A 647 -27.18 -6.84 -4.89
C THR A 647 -27.82 -7.76 -3.84
N MET A 648 -27.91 -7.31 -2.58
CA MET A 648 -28.56 -8.06 -1.49
C MET A 648 -30.03 -8.32 -1.79
N TYR A 649 -30.80 -7.27 -2.12
CA TYR A 649 -32.22 -7.43 -2.47
C TYR A 649 -32.41 -8.28 -3.73
N GLY A 650 -31.51 -8.17 -4.70
CA GLY A 650 -31.48 -9.00 -5.89
C GLY A 650 -31.33 -10.48 -5.54
N ARG A 651 -30.33 -10.84 -4.73
CA ARG A 651 -30.12 -12.23 -4.29
C ARG A 651 -31.28 -12.79 -3.47
N CYS A 652 -31.90 -11.96 -2.63
CA CYS A 652 -33.08 -12.34 -1.85
C CYS A 652 -34.39 -12.39 -2.66
N GLY A 653 -34.36 -12.21 -3.99
CA GLY A 653 -35.56 -12.25 -4.83
C GLY A 653 -36.48 -11.02 -4.78
N HIS A 654 -36.09 -9.98 -4.05
CA HIS A 654 -36.87 -8.75 -3.88
C HIS A 654 -36.50 -7.68 -4.93
N THR A 655 -36.72 -7.98 -6.22
CA THR A 655 -36.35 -7.10 -7.35
C THR A 655 -37.00 -5.71 -7.30
N LYS A 656 -38.21 -5.58 -6.72
CA LYS A 656 -38.88 -4.29 -6.52
C LYS A 656 -38.13 -3.39 -5.53
N SER A 657 -37.65 -3.95 -4.41
CA SER A 657 -36.87 -3.19 -3.43
C SER A 657 -35.50 -2.83 -3.99
N ALA A 658 -34.84 -3.75 -4.70
CA ALA A 658 -33.62 -3.46 -5.44
C ALA A 658 -33.81 -2.30 -6.43
N ARG A 659 -34.93 -2.30 -7.17
CA ARG A 659 -35.28 -1.23 -8.09
C ARG A 659 -35.49 0.12 -7.38
N SER A 660 -36.19 0.11 -6.25
CA SER A 660 -36.40 1.32 -5.45
C SER A 660 -35.09 1.95 -4.97
N VAL A 661 -34.11 1.13 -4.56
CA VAL A 661 -32.77 1.62 -4.16
C VAL A 661 -32.02 2.18 -5.38
N PHE A 662 -32.09 1.49 -6.52
CA PHE A 662 -31.49 1.95 -7.78
C PHE A 662 -32.07 3.29 -8.27
N ASP A 663 -33.39 3.47 -8.15
CA ASP A 663 -34.06 4.71 -8.55
C ASP A 663 -33.73 5.88 -7.60
N PHE A 664 -33.39 5.61 -6.34
CA PHE A 664 -32.95 6.62 -5.36
C PHE A 664 -31.46 7.01 -5.49
N CYS A 665 -30.65 6.25 -6.23
CA CYS A 665 -29.24 6.53 -6.44
C CYS A 665 -29.04 7.82 -7.27
N SER A 666 -28.47 8.86 -6.68
CA SER A 666 -28.24 10.16 -7.34
C SER A 666 -27.03 10.15 -8.30
N SER A 667 -26.00 9.35 -7.99
CA SER A 667 -24.76 9.22 -8.77
C SER A 667 -24.53 7.77 -9.20
N ARG A 668 -25.30 7.33 -10.21
CA ARG A 668 -25.18 5.97 -10.75
C ARG A 668 -23.88 5.82 -11.54
N ASN A 669 -23.11 4.79 -11.20
CA ASN A 669 -21.95 4.37 -11.99
C ASN A 669 -22.27 3.04 -12.71
N LEU A 670 -21.35 2.59 -13.59
CA LEU A 670 -21.50 1.32 -14.31
C LEU A 670 -21.77 0.13 -13.36
N CYS A 671 -21.21 0.14 -12.14
CA CYS A 671 -21.44 -0.89 -11.13
C CYS A 671 -22.91 -0.89 -10.65
N SER A 672 -23.52 0.27 -10.41
CA SER A 672 -24.95 0.38 -10.05
C SER A 672 -25.86 -0.26 -11.10
N TRP A 673 -25.60 0.01 -12.38
CA TRP A 673 -26.32 -0.58 -13.50
C TRP A 673 -26.13 -2.10 -13.56
N ASN A 674 -24.88 -2.56 -13.43
CA ASN A 674 -24.55 -3.98 -13.43
C ASN A 674 -25.22 -4.74 -12.28
N CYS A 675 -25.25 -4.19 -11.07
CA CYS A 675 -25.97 -4.76 -9.94
C CYS A 675 -27.45 -4.96 -10.26
N MET A 676 -28.09 -3.95 -10.87
CA MET A 676 -29.53 -4.02 -11.18
C MET A 676 -29.85 -4.95 -12.35
N ILE A 677 -29.07 -4.92 -13.43
CA ILE A 677 -29.23 -5.82 -14.59
C ILE A 677 -29.00 -7.27 -14.14
N SER A 678 -27.97 -7.51 -13.32
CA SER A 678 -27.70 -8.84 -12.74
C SER A 678 -28.82 -9.29 -11.80
N ALA A 679 -29.37 -8.39 -10.97
CA ALA A 679 -30.50 -8.70 -10.10
C ALA A 679 -31.75 -9.12 -10.91
N PHE A 680 -32.06 -8.45 -12.03
CA PHE A 680 -33.16 -8.90 -12.91
C PHE A 680 -32.85 -10.22 -13.59
N SER A 681 -31.63 -10.39 -14.10
CA SER A 681 -31.20 -11.64 -14.75
C SER A 681 -31.27 -12.83 -13.79
N GLN A 682 -30.74 -12.71 -12.56
CA GLN A 682 -30.77 -13.79 -11.56
C GLN A 682 -32.19 -14.21 -11.16
N ASN A 683 -33.15 -13.28 -11.19
CA ASN A 683 -34.54 -13.53 -10.82
C ASN A 683 -35.45 -13.91 -11.99
N LYS A 684 -34.86 -14.36 -13.11
CA LYS A 684 -35.60 -14.76 -14.34
C LYS A 684 -36.45 -13.63 -14.94
N GLU A 685 -36.09 -12.37 -14.69
CA GLU A 685 -36.74 -11.18 -15.23
C GLU A 685 -35.95 -10.61 -16.43
N GLY A 686 -35.46 -11.49 -17.32
CA GLY A 686 -34.57 -11.13 -18.43
C GLY A 686 -35.08 -9.99 -19.34
N ARG A 687 -36.40 -9.86 -19.51
CA ARG A 687 -37.00 -8.75 -20.29
C ARG A 687 -36.67 -7.39 -19.67
N ARG A 688 -36.84 -7.27 -18.35
CA ARG A 688 -36.55 -6.02 -17.62
C ARG A 688 -35.05 -5.73 -17.58
N ALA A 689 -34.21 -6.77 -17.58
CA ALA A 689 -32.76 -6.62 -17.71
C ALA A 689 -32.38 -5.99 -19.07
N LEU A 690 -32.98 -6.46 -20.17
CA LEU A 690 -32.76 -5.90 -21.51
C LEU A 690 -33.36 -4.50 -21.67
N GLU A 691 -34.56 -4.25 -21.13
CA GLU A 691 -35.16 -2.90 -21.11
C GLU A 691 -34.26 -1.91 -20.36
N LEU A 692 -33.73 -2.31 -19.20
CA LEU A 692 -32.85 -1.45 -18.43
C LEU A 692 -31.52 -1.16 -19.17
N PHE A 693 -31.00 -2.14 -19.89
CA PHE A 693 -29.80 -1.98 -20.69
C PHE A 693 -29.91 -0.91 -21.78
N HIS A 694 -31.11 -0.68 -22.34
CA HIS A 694 -31.31 0.39 -23.34
C HIS A 694 -31.07 1.79 -22.77
N PHE A 695 -31.17 1.95 -21.44
CA PHE A 695 -30.91 3.20 -20.75
C PHE A 695 -29.48 3.29 -20.19
N LEU A 696 -28.61 2.32 -20.48
CA LEU A 696 -27.22 2.33 -20.02
C LEU A 696 -26.42 3.39 -20.79
N GLU A 697 -25.93 4.40 -20.06
CA GLU A 697 -25.13 5.51 -20.62
C GLU A 697 -23.62 5.21 -20.67
N PHE A 698 -23.19 4.08 -20.08
CA PHE A 698 -21.78 3.68 -19.97
C PHE A 698 -21.43 2.57 -20.98
N GLU A 699 -20.15 2.46 -21.34
CA GLU A 699 -19.68 1.32 -22.12
C GLU A 699 -19.88 0.00 -21.34
N PRO A 700 -20.56 -1.01 -21.93
CA PRO A 700 -20.79 -2.29 -21.27
C PRO A 700 -19.48 -3.02 -20.98
N ASN A 701 -19.31 -3.54 -19.77
CA ASN A 701 -18.16 -4.36 -19.42
C ASN A 701 -18.52 -5.85 -19.38
N GLU A 702 -17.55 -6.68 -19.02
CA GLU A 702 -17.69 -8.15 -18.96
C GLU A 702 -18.89 -8.60 -18.11
N ILE A 703 -19.11 -7.94 -16.96
CA ILE A 703 -20.23 -8.25 -16.05
C ILE A 703 -21.57 -7.90 -16.71
N THR A 704 -21.65 -6.75 -17.38
CA THR A 704 -22.85 -6.36 -18.14
C THR A 704 -23.16 -7.41 -19.20
N ILE A 705 -22.16 -7.79 -19.99
CA ILE A 705 -22.31 -8.73 -21.11
C ILE A 705 -22.78 -10.10 -20.63
N VAL A 706 -22.19 -10.65 -19.56
CA VAL A 706 -22.62 -11.93 -18.98
C VAL A 706 -24.09 -11.86 -18.53
N ALA A 707 -24.49 -10.79 -17.86
CA ALA A 707 -25.88 -10.63 -17.41
C ALA A 707 -26.87 -10.52 -18.59
N LEU A 708 -26.49 -9.86 -19.69
CA LEU A 708 -27.29 -9.75 -20.91
C LEU A 708 -27.36 -11.07 -21.68
N LEU A 709 -26.28 -11.82 -21.77
CA LEU A 709 -26.27 -13.15 -22.38
C LEU A 709 -27.17 -14.11 -21.61
N SER A 710 -27.12 -14.06 -20.27
CA SER A 710 -28.06 -14.79 -19.40
C SER A 710 -29.52 -14.35 -19.64
N ALA A 711 -29.78 -13.04 -19.78
CA ALA A 711 -31.12 -12.56 -20.11
C ALA A 711 -31.60 -13.01 -21.51
N CYS A 712 -30.70 -13.04 -22.50
CA CYS A 712 -31.00 -13.56 -23.84
C CYS A 712 -31.27 -15.06 -23.80
N ASN A 713 -30.50 -15.82 -23.01
CA ASN A 713 -30.70 -17.25 -22.77
C ASN A 713 -32.12 -17.50 -22.20
N GLN A 714 -32.49 -16.80 -21.13
CA GLN A 714 -33.81 -16.93 -20.48
C GLN A 714 -34.99 -16.67 -21.41
N LEU A 715 -34.83 -15.81 -22.41
CA LEU A 715 -35.87 -15.42 -23.35
C LEU A 715 -35.78 -16.16 -24.70
N GLY A 716 -34.74 -16.97 -24.93
CA GLY A 716 -34.49 -17.62 -26.22
C GLY A 716 -34.15 -16.64 -27.36
N LEU A 717 -33.56 -15.47 -27.06
CA LEU A 717 -33.35 -14.39 -28.05
C LEU A 717 -32.03 -14.55 -28.82
N LEU A 718 -31.93 -15.59 -29.65
CA LEU A 718 -30.72 -15.92 -30.42
C LEU A 718 -30.17 -14.76 -31.25
N ARG A 719 -31.04 -13.93 -31.85
CA ARG A 719 -30.61 -12.77 -32.67
C ARG A 719 -29.85 -11.72 -31.84
N GLN A 720 -30.37 -11.39 -30.66
CA GLN A 720 -29.74 -10.43 -29.76
C GLN A 720 -28.47 -11.02 -29.15
N GLY A 721 -28.48 -12.30 -28.79
CA GLY A 721 -27.28 -13.03 -28.36
C GLY A 721 -26.15 -12.97 -29.40
N LYS A 722 -26.45 -13.13 -30.69
CA LYS A 722 -25.48 -12.96 -31.80
C LYS A 722 -24.95 -11.53 -31.92
N GLN A 723 -25.79 -10.52 -31.70
CA GLN A 723 -25.35 -9.11 -31.70
C GLN A 723 -24.37 -8.85 -30.55
N ILE A 724 -24.67 -9.35 -29.34
CA ILE A 724 -23.79 -9.23 -28.17
C ILE A 724 -22.47 -9.98 -28.40
N HIS A 725 -22.50 -11.19 -28.97
CA HIS A 725 -21.29 -11.92 -29.34
C HIS A 725 -20.43 -11.14 -30.37
N GLY A 726 -21.07 -10.53 -31.37
CA GLY A 726 -20.37 -9.64 -32.31
C GLY A 726 -19.70 -8.44 -31.64
N HIS A 727 -20.32 -7.89 -30.57
CA HIS A 727 -19.74 -6.82 -29.77
C HIS A 727 -18.54 -7.29 -28.93
N VAL A 728 -18.64 -8.46 -28.28
CA VAL A 728 -17.53 -9.11 -27.55
C VAL A 728 -16.28 -9.25 -28.42
N LEU A 729 -16.46 -9.66 -29.69
CA LEU A 729 -15.35 -9.81 -30.63
C LEU A 729 -14.70 -8.46 -31.00
N ARG A 730 -15.49 -7.38 -31.11
CA ARG A 730 -14.96 -6.04 -31.47
C ARG A 730 -14.16 -5.41 -30.34
N ILE A 731 -14.56 -5.62 -29.08
CA ILE A 731 -13.86 -5.07 -27.90
C ILE A 731 -12.63 -5.93 -27.54
N GLY A 732 -12.54 -7.17 -28.04
CA GLY A 732 -11.39 -8.04 -27.81
C GLY A 732 -11.41 -8.78 -26.48
N ILE A 733 -12.57 -8.90 -25.82
CA ILE A 733 -12.76 -9.57 -24.51
C ILE A 733 -13.18 -11.04 -24.66
N PHE A 734 -13.05 -11.63 -25.84
CA PHE A 734 -13.50 -13.01 -26.13
C PHE A 734 -12.65 -14.10 -25.45
N GLU A 735 -11.45 -13.77 -24.97
CA GLU A 735 -10.59 -14.72 -24.22
C GLU A 735 -11.04 -14.88 -22.76
N ASN A 736 -11.96 -14.05 -22.26
CA ASN A 736 -12.45 -14.14 -20.88
C ASN A 736 -13.29 -15.41 -20.64
N SER A 737 -12.88 -16.22 -19.65
CA SER A 737 -13.52 -17.51 -19.36
C SER A 737 -15.01 -17.39 -18.97
N PHE A 738 -15.41 -16.33 -18.25
CA PHE A 738 -16.82 -16.13 -17.85
C PHE A 738 -17.70 -15.76 -19.04
N ILE A 739 -17.20 -14.94 -19.95
CA ILE A 739 -17.91 -14.61 -21.20
C ILE A 739 -18.06 -15.84 -22.06
N SER A 740 -17.00 -16.66 -22.18
CA SER A 740 -17.06 -17.91 -22.94
C SER A 740 -18.11 -18.88 -22.35
N ALA A 741 -18.22 -18.99 -21.02
CA ALA A 741 -19.25 -19.81 -20.36
C ALA A 741 -20.66 -19.29 -20.67
N ALA A 742 -20.88 -17.98 -20.53
CA ALA A 742 -22.18 -17.36 -20.80
C ALA A 742 -22.59 -17.45 -22.29
N LEU A 743 -21.62 -17.39 -23.21
CA LEU A 743 -21.87 -17.59 -24.64
C LEU A 743 -22.21 -19.04 -24.96
N VAL A 744 -21.47 -20.01 -24.38
CA VAL A 744 -21.78 -21.45 -24.53
C VAL A 744 -23.20 -21.70 -24.06
N ASP A 745 -23.56 -21.24 -22.86
CA ASP A 745 -24.88 -21.42 -22.26
C ASP A 745 -25.99 -20.75 -23.10
N MET A 746 -25.76 -19.53 -23.61
CA MET A 746 -26.73 -18.85 -24.48
C MET A 746 -26.95 -19.58 -25.80
N TYR A 747 -25.88 -20.01 -26.49
CA TYR A 747 -26.02 -20.72 -27.76
C TYR A 747 -26.61 -22.13 -27.59
N SER A 748 -26.18 -22.89 -26.58
CA SER A 748 -26.67 -24.25 -26.34
C SER A 748 -28.17 -24.27 -26.06
N ASN A 749 -28.64 -23.35 -25.20
CA ASN A 749 -30.05 -23.28 -24.80
C ASN A 749 -30.93 -22.63 -25.87
N CYS A 750 -30.36 -21.81 -26.76
CA CYS A 750 -31.04 -21.34 -27.98
C CYS A 750 -31.01 -22.37 -29.12
N GLY A 751 -30.65 -23.63 -28.85
CA GLY A 751 -30.69 -24.73 -29.82
C GLY A 751 -29.53 -24.78 -30.81
N GLN A 752 -28.44 -24.02 -30.59
CA GLN A 752 -27.27 -23.95 -31.46
C GLN A 752 -26.04 -24.58 -30.78
N LEU A 753 -26.10 -25.89 -30.53
CA LEU A 753 -25.04 -26.63 -29.83
C LEU A 753 -23.69 -26.54 -30.55
N ASP A 754 -23.68 -26.55 -31.89
CA ASP A 754 -22.47 -26.47 -32.71
C ASP A 754 -21.68 -25.18 -32.45
N LEU A 755 -22.37 -24.04 -32.32
CA LEU A 755 -21.74 -22.76 -32.02
C LEU A 755 -21.20 -22.73 -30.58
N GLY A 756 -21.92 -23.32 -29.63
CA GLY A 756 -21.43 -23.51 -28.27
C GLY A 756 -20.14 -24.34 -28.24
N TRP A 757 -20.10 -25.45 -28.99
CA TRP A 757 -18.91 -26.30 -29.11
C TRP A 757 -17.70 -25.58 -29.74
N GLN A 758 -17.93 -24.74 -30.76
CA GLN A 758 -16.86 -23.94 -31.36
C GLN A 758 -16.25 -22.94 -30.37
N ILE A 759 -17.08 -22.32 -29.54
CA ILE A 759 -16.61 -21.38 -28.50
C ILE A 759 -15.86 -22.13 -27.40
N PHE A 760 -16.40 -23.27 -26.97
CA PHE A 760 -15.76 -24.15 -25.98
C PHE A 760 -14.37 -24.61 -26.43
N THR A 761 -14.24 -25.07 -27.68
CA THR A 761 -12.96 -25.59 -28.20
C THR A 761 -11.91 -24.49 -28.39
N ARG A 762 -12.33 -23.28 -28.81
CA ARG A 762 -11.43 -22.13 -29.03
C ARG A 762 -10.94 -21.45 -27.76
N SER A 763 -11.56 -21.66 -26.60
CA SER A 763 -11.08 -21.07 -25.35
C SER A 763 -9.73 -21.70 -24.94
N LYS A 764 -8.71 -20.86 -24.69
CA LYS A 764 -7.39 -21.31 -24.23
C LYS A 764 -7.46 -21.84 -22.79
N ASP A 765 -8.09 -21.05 -21.91
CA ASP A 765 -8.31 -21.40 -20.50
C ASP A 765 -9.79 -21.73 -20.27
N LYS A 766 -10.07 -23.00 -19.96
CA LYS A 766 -11.41 -23.49 -19.66
C LYS A 766 -11.63 -23.50 -18.15
N SER A 767 -12.45 -22.59 -17.66
CA SER A 767 -12.88 -22.60 -16.26
C SER A 767 -13.89 -23.73 -16.00
N ILE A 768 -14.07 -24.10 -14.72
CA ILE A 768 -15.10 -25.05 -14.29
C ILE A 768 -16.49 -24.66 -14.82
N ALA A 769 -16.79 -23.36 -14.87
CA ALA A 769 -18.07 -22.86 -15.37
C ALA A 769 -18.29 -23.22 -16.86
N VAL A 770 -17.27 -23.06 -17.71
CA VAL A 770 -17.35 -23.40 -19.14
C VAL A 770 -17.56 -24.90 -19.35
N TRP A 771 -16.85 -25.74 -18.57
CA TRP A 771 -17.04 -27.19 -18.58
C TRP A 771 -18.45 -27.57 -18.18
N ASN A 772 -18.95 -27.02 -17.07
CA ASN A 772 -20.29 -27.30 -16.55
C ASN A 772 -21.37 -26.87 -17.55
N SER A 773 -21.24 -25.69 -18.18
CA SER A 773 -22.15 -25.22 -19.24
C SER A 773 -22.16 -26.19 -20.43
N MET A 774 -21.02 -26.72 -20.86
CA MET A 774 -20.97 -27.68 -21.98
C MET A 774 -21.53 -29.06 -21.60
N ILE A 775 -21.28 -29.54 -20.37
CA ILE A 775 -21.84 -30.80 -19.84
C ILE A 775 -23.37 -30.70 -19.77
N SER A 776 -23.90 -29.61 -19.19
CA SER A 776 -25.33 -29.33 -19.15
C SER A 776 -25.93 -29.20 -20.54
N ALA A 777 -25.24 -28.55 -21.48
CA ALA A 777 -25.67 -28.42 -22.86
C ALA A 777 -25.89 -29.79 -23.53
N TYR A 778 -24.92 -30.70 -23.46
CA TYR A 778 -25.10 -32.05 -24.01
C TYR A 778 -26.20 -32.84 -23.27
N GLY A 779 -26.39 -32.59 -21.97
CA GLY A 779 -27.50 -33.14 -21.19
C GLY A 779 -28.88 -32.71 -21.72
N TYR A 780 -29.10 -31.41 -21.92
CA TYR A 780 -30.37 -30.89 -22.44
C TYR A 780 -30.69 -31.33 -23.88
N HIS A 781 -29.64 -31.59 -24.67
CA HIS A 781 -29.76 -32.13 -26.03
C HIS A 781 -29.85 -33.66 -26.06
N GLY A 782 -30.03 -34.33 -24.91
CA GLY A 782 -30.28 -35.77 -24.80
C GLY A 782 -29.05 -36.65 -25.07
N ASN A 783 -27.84 -36.08 -25.03
CA ASN A 783 -26.59 -36.79 -25.30
C ASN A 783 -25.73 -36.92 -24.02
N GLY A 784 -26.25 -37.65 -23.05
CA GLY A 784 -25.60 -37.87 -21.76
C GLY A 784 -24.23 -38.57 -21.85
N GLN A 785 -24.03 -39.42 -22.87
CA GLN A 785 -22.74 -40.09 -23.06
C GLN A 785 -21.62 -39.10 -23.39
N MET A 786 -21.89 -38.10 -24.24
CA MET A 786 -20.92 -37.03 -24.50
C MET A 786 -20.71 -36.14 -23.27
N ALA A 787 -21.76 -35.90 -22.47
CA ALA A 787 -21.64 -35.15 -21.21
C ALA A 787 -20.69 -35.86 -20.21
N ILE A 788 -20.80 -37.19 -20.09
CA ILE A 788 -19.89 -38.03 -19.30
C ILE A 788 -18.45 -37.96 -19.84
N GLN A 789 -18.26 -38.08 -21.15
CA GLN A 789 -16.93 -37.97 -21.76
C GLN A 789 -16.28 -36.61 -21.49
N LEU A 790 -17.06 -35.52 -21.52
CA LEU A 790 -16.56 -34.19 -21.18
C LEU A 790 -16.20 -34.05 -19.70
N PHE A 791 -16.96 -34.66 -18.80
CA PHE A 791 -16.64 -34.69 -17.39
C PHE A 791 -15.30 -35.40 -17.12
N HIS A 792 -15.03 -36.51 -17.81
CA HIS A 792 -13.73 -37.17 -17.72
C HIS A 792 -12.60 -36.31 -18.28
N LYS A 793 -12.79 -35.69 -19.46
CA LYS A 793 -11.79 -34.75 -20.01
C LYS A 793 -11.52 -33.56 -19.08
N MET A 794 -12.53 -33.08 -18.37
CA MET A 794 -12.36 -32.05 -17.35
C MET A 794 -11.44 -32.56 -16.22
N CYS A 795 -11.67 -33.77 -15.71
CA CYS A 795 -10.82 -34.38 -14.69
C CYS A 795 -9.38 -34.60 -15.19
N ASP A 796 -9.21 -35.11 -16.41
CA ASP A 796 -7.91 -35.38 -17.03
C ASP A 796 -7.08 -34.09 -17.23
N SER A 797 -7.75 -32.95 -17.38
CA SER A 797 -7.11 -31.64 -17.46
C SER A 797 -6.61 -31.10 -16.10
N GLY A 798 -6.70 -31.90 -15.03
CA GLY A 798 -6.28 -31.53 -13.67
C GLY A 798 -7.27 -30.64 -12.92
N ILE A 799 -8.48 -30.45 -13.46
CA ILE A 799 -9.52 -29.63 -12.83
C ILE A 799 -10.34 -30.51 -11.88
N ARG A 800 -10.37 -30.15 -10.59
CA ARG A 800 -11.18 -30.85 -9.60
C ARG A 800 -12.67 -30.50 -9.78
N PRO A 801 -13.57 -31.49 -9.96
CA PRO A 801 -15.02 -31.26 -10.05
C PRO A 801 -15.57 -30.56 -8.81
N SER A 802 -16.53 -29.66 -9.00
CA SER A 802 -17.22 -28.94 -7.92
C SER A 802 -18.62 -29.51 -7.66
N LYS A 803 -19.31 -29.00 -6.62
CA LYS A 803 -20.75 -29.25 -6.39
C LYS A 803 -21.56 -28.99 -7.68
N SER A 804 -21.35 -27.86 -8.36
CA SER A 804 -22.08 -27.56 -9.61
C SER A 804 -21.72 -28.48 -10.78
N SER A 805 -20.50 -29.05 -10.83
CA SER A 805 -20.12 -30.01 -11.87
C SER A 805 -20.91 -31.31 -11.76
N PHE A 806 -21.13 -31.80 -10.53
CA PHE A 806 -21.95 -32.98 -10.30
C PHE A 806 -23.44 -32.72 -10.56
N VAL A 807 -23.98 -31.52 -10.24
CA VAL A 807 -25.34 -31.14 -10.66
C VAL A 807 -25.48 -31.22 -12.19
N SER A 808 -24.55 -30.62 -12.95
CA SER A 808 -24.57 -30.66 -14.42
C SER A 808 -24.51 -32.09 -14.96
N LEU A 809 -23.66 -32.95 -14.39
CA LEU A 809 -23.52 -34.34 -14.81
C LEU A 809 -24.76 -35.20 -14.47
N LEU A 810 -25.27 -35.09 -13.24
CA LEU A 810 -26.45 -35.84 -12.80
C LEU A 810 -27.71 -35.41 -13.56
N SER A 811 -27.86 -34.11 -13.83
CA SER A 811 -28.93 -33.60 -14.69
C SER A 811 -28.83 -34.17 -16.12
N ALA A 812 -27.62 -34.23 -16.70
CA ALA A 812 -27.41 -34.85 -18.02
C ALA A 812 -27.77 -36.34 -18.03
N CYS A 813 -27.45 -37.07 -16.97
CA CYS A 813 -27.85 -38.48 -16.79
C CYS A 813 -29.37 -38.63 -16.68
N SER A 814 -30.05 -37.73 -15.94
CA SER A 814 -31.52 -37.70 -15.82
C SER A 814 -32.19 -37.51 -17.18
N HIS A 815 -31.75 -36.50 -17.95
CA HIS A 815 -32.33 -36.20 -19.27
C HIS A 815 -32.08 -37.29 -20.32
N SER A 816 -31.03 -38.09 -20.15
CA SER A 816 -30.65 -39.14 -21.10
C SER A 816 -31.04 -40.56 -20.65
N GLY A 817 -31.69 -40.70 -19.49
CA GLY A 817 -32.10 -42.00 -18.94
C GLY A 817 -30.94 -42.89 -18.47
N LEU A 818 -29.76 -42.34 -18.20
CA LEU A 818 -28.56 -43.07 -17.75
C LEU A 818 -28.59 -43.29 -16.22
N VAL A 819 -29.56 -44.07 -15.76
CA VAL A 819 -29.88 -44.21 -14.32
C VAL A 819 -28.72 -44.85 -13.54
N ASN A 820 -28.12 -45.91 -14.08
CA ASN A 820 -27.06 -46.65 -13.39
C ASN A 820 -25.79 -45.82 -13.23
N GLU A 821 -25.40 -45.13 -14.31
CA GLU A 821 -24.26 -44.23 -14.35
C GLU A 821 -24.49 -43.04 -13.41
N GLY A 822 -25.67 -42.43 -13.43
CA GLY A 822 -26.01 -41.33 -12.54
C GLY A 822 -25.94 -41.70 -11.05
N LEU A 823 -26.48 -42.85 -10.66
CA LEU A 823 -26.36 -43.36 -9.29
C LEU A 823 -24.91 -43.72 -8.91
N TRP A 824 -24.10 -44.16 -9.87
CA TRP A 824 -22.68 -44.40 -9.66
C TRP A 824 -21.93 -43.09 -9.40
N TYR A 825 -22.13 -42.06 -10.23
CA TYR A 825 -21.51 -40.74 -10.02
C TYR A 825 -21.95 -40.07 -8.73
N TYR A 826 -23.19 -40.27 -8.29
CA TYR A 826 -23.66 -39.75 -6.99
C TYR A 826 -22.88 -40.37 -5.81
N ARG A 827 -22.54 -41.66 -5.88
CA ARG A 827 -21.70 -42.32 -4.85
C ARG A 827 -20.25 -41.86 -4.93
N VAL A 828 -19.66 -41.84 -6.12
CA VAL A 828 -18.29 -41.37 -6.38
C VAL A 828 -18.09 -39.92 -5.90
N MET A 829 -19.09 -39.07 -6.09
CA MET A 829 -19.11 -37.69 -5.57
C MET A 829 -18.87 -37.64 -4.05
N LEU A 830 -19.56 -38.50 -3.28
CA LEU A 830 -19.50 -38.56 -1.83
C LEU A 830 -18.20 -39.22 -1.33
N GLU A 831 -17.84 -40.36 -1.92
CA GLU A 831 -16.78 -41.24 -1.41
C GLU A 831 -15.39 -40.82 -1.89
N GLU A 832 -15.20 -40.59 -3.21
CA GLU A 832 -13.88 -40.34 -3.79
C GLU A 832 -13.55 -38.85 -3.85
N TYR A 833 -14.52 -38.01 -4.22
CA TYR A 833 -14.29 -36.57 -4.36
C TYR A 833 -14.52 -35.78 -3.07
N GLY A 834 -15.19 -36.39 -2.07
CA GLY A 834 -15.51 -35.77 -0.78
C GLY A 834 -16.45 -34.57 -0.91
N VAL A 835 -17.33 -34.56 -1.92
CA VAL A 835 -18.25 -33.46 -2.20
C VAL A 835 -19.57 -33.73 -1.48
N GLU A 836 -19.90 -32.89 -0.50
CA GLU A 836 -21.17 -32.99 0.23
C GLU A 836 -22.39 -32.86 -0.69
N ALA A 837 -23.38 -33.74 -0.51
CA ALA A 837 -24.64 -33.67 -1.21
C ALA A 837 -25.44 -32.42 -0.80
N VAL A 838 -25.77 -31.58 -1.78
CA VAL A 838 -26.74 -30.49 -1.64
C VAL A 838 -28.10 -30.93 -2.21
N THR A 839 -29.16 -30.16 -1.92
CA THR A 839 -30.53 -30.46 -2.34
C THR A 839 -30.65 -30.62 -3.86
N GLU A 840 -29.88 -29.86 -4.65
CA GLU A 840 -29.90 -29.95 -6.11
C GLU A 840 -29.40 -31.31 -6.64
N HIS A 841 -28.42 -31.93 -5.98
CA HIS A 841 -27.96 -33.28 -6.35
C HIS A 841 -29.07 -34.30 -6.10
N GLN A 842 -29.74 -34.19 -4.95
CA GLN A 842 -30.82 -35.09 -4.55
C GLN A 842 -32.03 -34.96 -5.49
N VAL A 843 -32.37 -33.72 -5.90
CA VAL A 843 -33.39 -33.46 -6.93
C VAL A 843 -33.04 -34.16 -8.24
N CYS A 844 -31.79 -34.10 -8.70
CA CYS A 844 -31.38 -34.75 -9.94
C CYS A 844 -31.52 -36.29 -9.87
N VAL A 845 -31.20 -36.89 -8.72
CA VAL A 845 -31.35 -38.35 -8.51
C VAL A 845 -32.82 -38.76 -8.49
N VAL A 846 -33.67 -38.01 -7.77
CA VAL A 846 -35.12 -38.29 -7.72
C VAL A 846 -35.78 -38.04 -9.08
N ASP A 847 -35.41 -36.99 -9.80
CA ASP A 847 -35.89 -36.74 -11.17
C ASP A 847 -35.48 -37.88 -12.13
N MET A 848 -34.24 -38.38 -12.00
CA MET A 848 -33.73 -39.49 -12.81
C MET A 848 -34.46 -40.81 -12.55
N LEU A 849 -34.66 -41.18 -11.28
CA LEU A 849 -35.44 -42.36 -10.89
C LEU A 849 -36.92 -42.21 -11.27
N GLY A 850 -37.45 -41.00 -11.06
CA GLY A 850 -38.81 -40.62 -11.40
C GLY A 850 -39.12 -40.78 -12.88
N ARG A 851 -38.28 -40.24 -13.77
CA ARG A 851 -38.41 -40.38 -15.24
C ARG A 851 -38.28 -41.82 -15.72
N ALA A 852 -37.51 -42.64 -15.01
CA ALA A 852 -37.35 -44.06 -15.30
C ALA A 852 -38.55 -44.91 -14.81
N GLY A 853 -39.56 -44.30 -14.19
CA GLY A 853 -40.72 -45.00 -13.61
C GLY A 853 -40.45 -45.73 -12.30
N LYS A 854 -39.25 -45.56 -11.70
CA LYS A 854 -38.82 -46.22 -10.47
C LYS A 854 -39.26 -45.41 -9.23
N LEU A 855 -40.56 -45.16 -9.11
CA LEU A 855 -41.12 -44.28 -8.08
C LEU A 855 -40.84 -44.76 -6.64
N GLU A 856 -40.92 -46.07 -6.39
CA GLU A 856 -40.62 -46.62 -5.05
C GLU A 856 -39.14 -46.49 -4.68
N GLU A 857 -38.22 -46.72 -5.63
CA GLU A 857 -36.79 -46.50 -5.40
C GLU A 857 -36.51 -45.00 -5.10
N ALA A 858 -37.24 -44.09 -5.76
CA ALA A 858 -37.12 -42.66 -5.52
C ALA A 858 -37.64 -42.27 -4.13
N TYR A 859 -38.77 -42.84 -3.69
CA TYR A 859 -39.34 -42.59 -2.37
C TYR A 859 -38.47 -43.18 -1.23
N GLU A 860 -37.93 -44.39 -1.41
CA GLU A 860 -36.94 -44.99 -0.51
C GLU A 860 -35.67 -44.14 -0.42
N PHE A 861 -35.16 -43.63 -1.55
CA PHE A 861 -34.00 -42.74 -1.56
C PHE A 861 -34.23 -41.49 -0.71
N ILE A 862 -35.41 -40.87 -0.80
CA ILE A 862 -35.76 -39.69 0.00
C ILE A 862 -35.75 -40.02 1.50
N LYS A 863 -36.27 -41.19 1.89
CA LYS A 863 -36.27 -41.63 3.30
C LYS A 863 -34.87 -41.89 3.86
N GLN A 864 -33.91 -42.23 3.00
CA GLN A 864 -32.52 -42.48 3.39
C GLN A 864 -31.69 -41.20 3.52
N ILE A 865 -32.23 -40.04 3.14
CA ILE A 865 -31.55 -38.76 3.28
C ILE A 865 -31.40 -38.43 4.79
N PRO A 866 -30.19 -38.10 5.28
CA PRO A 866 -30.01 -37.67 6.68
C PRO A 866 -30.71 -36.32 6.95
N GLY A 867 -31.72 -36.33 7.81
CA GLY A 867 -32.52 -35.14 8.16
C GLY A 867 -33.78 -34.98 7.30
N GLU A 868 -34.41 -33.81 7.35
CA GLU A 868 -35.58 -33.50 6.51
C GLU A 868 -35.15 -33.18 5.07
N ALA A 869 -35.65 -33.95 4.10
CA ALA A 869 -35.38 -33.70 2.69
C ALA A 869 -35.98 -32.35 2.23
N GLY A 870 -35.22 -31.61 1.43
CA GLY A 870 -35.64 -30.30 0.94
C GLY A 870 -36.90 -30.35 0.09
N VAL A 871 -37.69 -29.27 0.11
CA VAL A 871 -38.98 -29.14 -0.61
C VAL A 871 -38.86 -29.49 -2.10
N GLY A 872 -37.74 -29.10 -2.74
CA GLY A 872 -37.50 -29.40 -4.15
C GLY A 872 -37.40 -30.90 -4.47
N VAL A 873 -36.91 -31.72 -3.53
CA VAL A 873 -36.75 -33.18 -3.71
C VAL A 873 -38.12 -33.85 -3.73
N TRP A 874 -38.98 -33.51 -2.77
CA TRP A 874 -40.37 -33.95 -2.73
C TRP A 874 -41.16 -33.44 -3.94
N GLY A 875 -40.91 -32.21 -4.40
CA GLY A 875 -41.51 -31.66 -5.61
C GLY A 875 -41.15 -32.43 -6.88
N ALA A 876 -39.92 -32.90 -7.01
CA ALA A 876 -39.50 -33.75 -8.12
C ALA A 876 -40.23 -35.11 -8.12
N LEU A 877 -40.39 -35.73 -6.95
CA LEU A 877 -41.17 -36.97 -6.82
C LEU A 877 -42.65 -36.75 -7.17
N LEU A 878 -43.25 -35.66 -6.69
CA LEU A 878 -44.65 -35.33 -7.04
C LEU A 878 -44.83 -35.16 -8.56
N SER A 879 -43.86 -34.53 -9.23
CA SER A 879 -43.86 -34.40 -10.69
C SER A 879 -43.77 -35.76 -11.39
N ALA A 880 -42.94 -36.67 -10.88
CA ALA A 880 -42.83 -38.02 -11.41
C ALA A 880 -44.12 -38.84 -11.19
N CYS A 881 -44.74 -38.74 -10.02
CA CYS A 881 -46.05 -39.35 -9.73
C CYS A 881 -47.14 -38.83 -10.68
N ASN A 882 -47.14 -37.53 -10.99
CA ASN A 882 -48.06 -36.94 -11.97
C ASN A 882 -47.78 -37.43 -13.40
N TYR A 883 -46.51 -37.61 -13.79
CA TYR A 883 -46.15 -38.12 -15.12
C TYR A 883 -46.55 -39.60 -15.31
N HIS A 884 -46.39 -40.43 -14.27
CA HIS A 884 -46.71 -41.85 -14.30
C HIS A 884 -48.13 -42.20 -13.80
N GLY A 885 -48.90 -41.22 -13.33
CA GLY A 885 -50.28 -41.41 -12.85
C GLY A 885 -50.41 -42.15 -11.52
N ASN A 886 -49.39 -42.15 -10.65
CA ASN A 886 -49.45 -42.80 -9.34
C ASN A 886 -50.16 -41.91 -8.30
N MET A 887 -51.47 -42.15 -8.12
CA MET A 887 -52.33 -41.32 -7.26
C MET A 887 -51.99 -41.45 -5.77
N GLU A 888 -51.76 -42.67 -5.27
CA GLU A 888 -51.59 -42.92 -3.83
C GLU A 888 -50.34 -42.22 -3.31
N MET A 889 -49.18 -42.47 -3.94
CA MET A 889 -47.93 -41.81 -3.58
C MET A 889 -47.97 -40.30 -3.86
N GLY A 890 -48.61 -39.87 -4.95
CA GLY A 890 -48.76 -38.46 -5.27
C GLY A 890 -49.56 -37.65 -4.23
N ARG A 891 -50.59 -38.24 -3.62
CA ARG A 891 -51.36 -37.61 -2.54
C ARG A 891 -50.53 -37.48 -1.27
N GLU A 892 -49.85 -38.55 -0.87
CA GLU A 892 -49.02 -38.56 0.35
C GLU A 892 -47.90 -37.51 0.28
N VAL A 893 -47.20 -37.45 -0.86
CA VAL A 893 -46.14 -36.46 -1.10
C VAL A 893 -46.69 -35.03 -1.09
N ALA A 894 -47.88 -34.81 -1.66
CA ALA A 894 -48.49 -33.49 -1.67
C ALA A 894 -48.92 -33.02 -0.27
N GLU A 895 -49.48 -33.91 0.56
CA GLU A 895 -49.81 -33.63 1.96
C GLU A 895 -48.56 -33.27 2.76
N HIS A 896 -47.46 -34.00 2.55
CA HIS A 896 -46.17 -33.70 3.17
C HIS A 896 -45.63 -32.33 2.73
N LEU A 897 -45.73 -31.99 1.43
CA LEU A 897 -45.33 -30.69 0.89
C LEU A 897 -46.15 -29.52 1.47
N PHE A 898 -47.45 -29.70 1.68
CA PHE A 898 -48.29 -28.67 2.32
C PHE A 898 -47.94 -28.44 3.80
N GLY A 899 -47.44 -29.47 4.48
CA GLY A 899 -46.92 -29.34 5.84
C GLY A 899 -45.60 -28.55 5.90
N LEU A 900 -44.74 -28.69 4.89
CA LEU A 900 -43.44 -28.02 4.80
C LEU A 900 -43.53 -26.54 4.37
N GLU A 901 -44.41 -26.21 3.41
CA GLU A 901 -44.61 -24.83 2.94
C GLU A 901 -46.11 -24.47 2.80
N PRO A 902 -46.73 -23.88 3.84
CA PRO A 902 -48.15 -23.48 3.80
C PRO A 902 -48.46 -22.28 2.89
N GLU A 903 -47.46 -21.42 2.65
CA GLU A 903 -47.65 -20.09 2.04
C GLU A 903 -47.16 -19.96 0.59
N ASN A 904 -46.55 -20.98 -0.02
CA ASN A 904 -46.04 -20.84 -1.39
C ASN A 904 -46.05 -22.12 -2.23
N VAL A 905 -45.98 -21.89 -3.55
CA VAL A 905 -45.96 -22.84 -4.67
C VAL A 905 -47.33 -23.29 -5.19
N VAL A 906 -47.91 -22.41 -6.01
CA VAL A 906 -49.00 -22.70 -6.98
C VAL A 906 -48.77 -24.00 -7.77
N GLY A 907 -47.49 -24.36 -7.98
CA GLY A 907 -47.07 -25.56 -8.71
C GLY A 907 -47.53 -26.89 -8.10
N TYR A 908 -47.58 -27.03 -6.77
CA TYR A 908 -48.01 -28.28 -6.14
C TYR A 908 -49.52 -28.46 -6.26
N TYR A 909 -50.29 -27.38 -6.03
CA TYR A 909 -51.73 -27.37 -6.27
C TYR A 909 -52.08 -27.68 -7.74
N ILE A 910 -51.32 -27.15 -8.71
CA ILE A 910 -51.51 -27.45 -10.13
C ILE A 910 -51.13 -28.91 -10.44
N SER A 911 -50.02 -29.41 -9.92
CA SER A 911 -49.55 -30.78 -10.18
C SER A 911 -50.52 -31.81 -9.59
N LEU A 912 -51.04 -31.55 -8.40
CA LEU A 912 -52.05 -32.39 -7.76
C LEU A 912 -53.40 -32.31 -8.49
N ALA A 913 -53.83 -31.12 -8.93
CA ALA A 913 -55.04 -30.98 -9.74
C ALA A 913 -54.91 -31.71 -11.09
N ASN A 914 -53.73 -31.70 -11.72
CA ASN A 914 -53.46 -32.46 -12.94
C ASN A 914 -53.47 -33.97 -12.69
N LEU A 915 -52.93 -34.43 -11.56
CA LEU A 915 -52.97 -35.83 -11.13
C LEU A 915 -54.44 -36.30 -10.96
N TYR A 916 -55.28 -35.50 -10.29
CA TYR A 916 -56.72 -35.81 -10.17
C TYR A 916 -57.43 -35.86 -11.54
N VAL A 917 -57.09 -34.95 -12.46
CA VAL A 917 -57.62 -35.00 -13.83
C VAL A 917 -57.19 -36.27 -14.56
N SER A 918 -55.93 -36.71 -14.41
CA SER A 918 -55.40 -37.89 -15.11
C SER A 918 -56.11 -39.20 -14.77
N VAL A 919 -56.74 -39.29 -13.59
CA VAL A 919 -57.47 -40.46 -13.10
C VAL A 919 -59.00 -40.27 -13.18
N GLY A 920 -59.47 -39.14 -13.74
CA GLY A 920 -60.90 -38.85 -13.93
C GLY A 920 -61.64 -38.19 -12.75
N GLY A 921 -60.91 -37.76 -11.71
CA GLY A 921 -61.42 -37.06 -10.52
C GLY A 921 -61.68 -35.57 -10.74
N TRP A 922 -62.64 -35.22 -11.62
CA TRP A 922 -62.90 -33.83 -12.04
C TRP A 922 -63.39 -32.90 -10.91
N LYS A 923 -64.11 -33.43 -9.92
CA LYS A 923 -64.62 -32.63 -8.79
C LYS A 923 -63.49 -32.14 -7.89
N ASP A 924 -62.60 -33.04 -7.47
CA ASP A 924 -61.47 -32.73 -6.60
C ASP A 924 -60.48 -31.77 -7.29
N ALA A 925 -60.24 -31.96 -8.60
CA ALA A 925 -59.42 -31.05 -9.39
C ALA A 925 -60.00 -29.62 -9.47
N MET A 926 -61.33 -29.48 -9.52
CA MET A 926 -62.02 -28.18 -9.54
C MET A 926 -61.91 -27.46 -8.20
N GLU A 927 -62.04 -28.17 -7.08
CA GLU A 927 -61.86 -27.60 -5.74
C GLU A 927 -60.46 -27.03 -5.57
N PHE A 928 -59.42 -27.77 -5.97
CA PHE A 928 -58.04 -27.28 -5.91
C PHE A 928 -57.81 -26.07 -6.83
N ARG A 929 -58.43 -26.02 -8.01
CA ARG A 929 -58.35 -24.84 -8.90
C ARG A 929 -59.07 -23.62 -8.33
N GLN A 930 -60.17 -23.81 -7.60
CA GLN A 930 -60.85 -22.73 -6.89
C GLN A 930 -60.00 -22.20 -5.72
N ILE A 931 -59.30 -23.08 -4.99
CA ILE A 931 -58.35 -22.67 -3.94
C ILE A 931 -57.22 -21.80 -4.51
N ILE A 932 -56.69 -22.16 -5.70
CA ILE A 932 -55.68 -21.33 -6.41
C ILE A 932 -56.22 -19.92 -6.71
N GLN A 933 -57.46 -19.82 -7.19
CA GLN A 933 -58.11 -18.53 -7.50
C GLN A 933 -58.40 -17.71 -6.24
N HIS A 934 -58.93 -18.34 -5.18
CA HIS A 934 -59.22 -17.67 -3.92
C HIS A 934 -57.96 -17.13 -3.22
N LYS A 935 -56.83 -17.85 -3.35
CA LYS A 935 -55.53 -17.42 -2.81
C LYS A 935 -54.78 -16.42 -3.71
N ASN A 936 -55.36 -15.95 -4.82
CA ASN A 936 -54.70 -15.03 -5.78
C ASN A 936 -53.33 -15.51 -6.29
N LEU A 937 -53.14 -16.82 -6.37
CA LEU A 937 -51.87 -17.45 -6.76
C LEU A 937 -51.70 -17.39 -8.29
N LYS A 938 -50.70 -16.63 -8.78
CA LYS A 938 -50.44 -16.46 -10.22
C LYS A 938 -49.43 -17.49 -10.75
N LYS A 939 -49.76 -18.14 -11.87
CA LYS A 939 -48.81 -18.94 -12.66
C LYS A 939 -47.80 -18.01 -13.33
N LEU A 940 -46.50 -18.30 -13.19
CA LEU A 940 -45.46 -17.65 -14.01
C LEU A 940 -45.65 -18.08 -15.47
N PRO A 941 -45.74 -17.15 -16.44
CA PRO A 941 -45.81 -17.50 -17.85
C PRO A 941 -44.54 -18.25 -18.24
N ALA A 942 -44.67 -19.50 -18.70
CA ALA A 942 -43.59 -20.20 -19.35
C ALA A 942 -43.58 -19.78 -20.83
N TYR A 943 -42.47 -19.24 -21.31
CA TYR A 943 -42.27 -18.95 -22.72
C TYR A 943 -41.81 -20.24 -23.41
N SER A 944 -42.65 -20.80 -24.28
CA SER A 944 -42.22 -21.77 -25.28
C SER A 944 -42.28 -21.07 -26.64
N ILE A 945 -41.14 -20.95 -27.31
CA ILE A 945 -41.11 -20.62 -28.73
C ILE A 945 -41.18 -21.97 -29.44
N ASN A 946 -42.35 -22.29 -29.96
CA ASN A 946 -42.56 -23.49 -30.77
C ASN A 946 -41.78 -23.30 -32.08
N ILE A 947 -40.68 -24.06 -32.27
CA ILE A 947 -39.84 -23.92 -33.46
C ILE A 947 -40.37 -24.73 -34.67
N ASP A 948 -41.33 -25.65 -34.48
CA ASP A 948 -41.85 -26.45 -35.60
C ASP A 948 -43.36 -26.28 -35.78
N ALA A 949 -43.75 -25.35 -36.67
CA ALA A 949 -44.98 -25.40 -37.49
C ALA A 949 -45.05 -24.18 -38.42
N ALA A 950 -44.08 -24.01 -39.31
CA ALA A 950 -44.18 -23.08 -40.44
C ALA A 950 -44.11 -23.83 -41.77
N SER A 951 -44.97 -24.84 -41.94
CA SER A 951 -45.26 -25.42 -43.25
C SER A 951 -46.63 -26.09 -43.31
N SER A 952 -47.71 -25.39 -42.93
CA SER A 952 -49.04 -25.57 -43.54
C SER A 952 -50.11 -24.75 -42.82
N SER A 953 -51.00 -24.18 -43.62
CA SER A 953 -52.31 -23.61 -43.29
C SER A 953 -52.34 -22.38 -42.38
N ALA A 954 -52.35 -21.23 -43.04
CA ALA A 954 -53.16 -20.10 -42.65
C ALA A 954 -54.62 -20.52 -42.42
N SER A 955 -55.16 -20.26 -41.24
CA SER A 955 -56.51 -19.70 -41.06
C SER A 955 -56.85 -19.53 -39.57
N ALA A 956 -57.11 -18.27 -39.22
CA ALA A 956 -58.10 -17.82 -38.25
C ALA A 956 -57.95 -18.24 -36.78
N TRP A 957 -57.53 -17.31 -35.91
CA TRP A 957 -58.08 -17.22 -34.54
C TRP A 957 -58.25 -15.76 -34.10
N LYS A 958 -59.52 -15.44 -33.80
CA LYS A 958 -59.95 -14.51 -32.75
C LYS A 958 -59.68 -15.15 -31.39
#